data_AF-A0A6M0JCI6-F1
#
_entry.id   AF-A0A6M0JCI6-F1
#
_cell.length_a   1.000
_cell.length_b   1.000
_cell.length_c   1.000
_cell.angle_alpha   90.00
_cell.angle_beta   90.00
_cell.angle_gamma   90.00
#
_symmetry.space_group_name_H-M   'P 1'
#
loop_
_entity.id
_entity.type
_entity.pdbx_description
1 polymer ?
#
loop_
_entity_poly.entity_id
_entity_poly.type
_entity_poly.pdbx_seq_one_letter_code
_entity_poly.pdbx_strand_id
1 'polypeptide(L)'
;LASAAAAWNICASRQDELEVARKENTDPSAIAKKVSNFAFAAFPNEIISRLEQLQFTEPKLVTLLNEANQFLDRKWNPDEKHLIEIRASHHPPGHERHVSRLMFVQDTDIEYKEFAMLETRTGMLPIGTKGQASFVGVEPATAKATIGLPGNEPVEITIRELKNFSYAGLVFNAESVSLEFGTVPVTDKTVKIKLDGKTLGDLDSDSVQQLKQIDYLKNGNPLKLKLTSISETGDQAFVLGESPNGNLLKINKINFYDFSGQTFNDQDYRKLTIETSASKTRDAVFLNGEPLGVLHFKKDKDALRQLGLLKTGKLTPADAIIESNFSVICAQIDPNTVEYPQRWTKEFQAFGTQSVNSEQQEMIESSANILHHIKERPTFLFSTESNKKLGVMGLAVDNQKADTVTKWLTAQKVEWQQVPIEDVIRETQKGLTVFNLVSSSIPPKTLDNMTKKFGAVIESTLEYQQFVSSLATRPQFLKPPEQTAQSQKEQSRHSTPPQDIQNVAPRAIKGKPIPMNYPLMMHGEPNPLPVNTCIDAMRGYGRTHTTRAYEPYKQYGFKEGDIALATGGGKEVAFRVGKQYQISQQMIADQEYQQQWANMEKHSAKALSELFSGKPQVWGLHVEPLGDFVDGKIIPFGQAQSQVTSTQEVQNSSVTIDDLRQWYSAVDKLGKPEAYKQGIVEVANSFKTSGQLSPQATEAMSKDKQDLEAVSRLTQIAQKVGMVWGQPAPDGFTFVNGKTYDLSFNAQTKNLALAHKNGDVILSLEAGKVQINKVTSEVLQTFENANTQVDKALAQKKEQDVELQS
;
A
#
# COMPACT_ATOMS: atom_id res chain seq x y z
N LEU A 1 12.85 6.43 -19.94
CA LEU A 1 13.50 6.78 -18.65
C LEU A 1 12.53 7.37 -17.63
N ALA A 2 11.87 8.51 -17.87
CA ALA A 2 10.88 9.07 -16.93
C ALA A 2 9.73 8.11 -16.59
N SER A 3 9.19 7.36 -17.57
CA SER A 3 8.14 6.36 -17.33
C SER A 3 8.63 5.12 -16.57
N ALA A 4 9.91 4.76 -16.74
CA ALA A 4 10.54 3.65 -16.02
C ALA A 4 10.90 4.04 -14.58
N ALA A 5 11.35 5.28 -14.37
CA ALA A 5 11.55 5.88 -13.05
C ALA A 5 10.23 6.08 -12.31
N ALA A 6 9.17 6.50 -13.00
CA ALA A 6 7.82 6.58 -12.43
C ALA A 6 7.26 5.18 -12.11
N ALA A 7 7.46 4.18 -12.97
CA ALA A 7 7.07 2.80 -12.70
C ALA A 7 7.84 2.21 -11.51
N TRP A 8 9.16 2.41 -11.43
CA TRP A 8 9.99 2.05 -10.29
C TRP A 8 9.49 2.74 -9.01
N ASN A 9 9.19 4.05 -9.07
CA ASN A 9 8.72 4.80 -7.92
C ASN A 9 7.31 4.39 -7.46
N ILE A 10 6.39 4.04 -8.37
CA ILE A 10 5.06 3.48 -8.06
C ILE A 10 5.17 2.10 -7.41
N CYS A 11 6.19 1.32 -7.77
CA CYS A 11 6.46 0.00 -7.23
C CYS A 11 7.21 0.05 -5.89
N ALA A 12 8.04 1.07 -5.65
CA ALA A 12 8.96 1.17 -4.52
C ALA A 12 8.55 2.18 -3.43
N SER A 13 7.86 3.28 -3.77
CA SER A 13 7.52 4.33 -2.79
C SER A 13 6.11 4.20 -2.22
N ARG A 14 6.03 4.32 -0.90
CA ARG A 14 4.80 4.47 -0.11
C ARG A 14 4.79 5.85 0.58
N GLN A 15 5.00 6.90 -0.21
CA GLN A 15 5.13 8.29 0.27
C GLN A 15 4.01 8.65 1.27
N ASP A 16 2.76 8.34 0.93
CA ASP A 16 1.59 8.73 1.73
C ASP A 16 1.47 7.96 3.07
N GLU A 17 1.93 6.70 3.14
CA GLU A 17 1.80 5.86 4.35
C GLU A 17 2.99 6.05 5.31
N LEU A 18 4.17 6.42 4.79
CA LEU A 18 5.34 6.82 5.59
C LEU A 18 5.15 8.19 6.23
N GLU A 19 4.45 9.11 5.56
CA GLU A 19 4.06 10.39 6.13
C GLU A 19 3.02 10.26 7.26
N VAL A 20 2.15 9.25 7.20
CA VAL A 20 1.20 8.91 8.27
C VAL A 20 1.91 8.29 9.48
N ALA A 21 2.80 7.31 9.27
CA ALA A 21 3.59 6.70 10.35
C ALA A 21 4.45 7.72 11.13
N ARG A 22 5.02 8.70 10.42
CA ARG A 22 5.78 9.82 11.02
C ARG A 22 4.88 10.81 11.78
N LYS A 23 3.62 10.98 11.38
CA LYS A 23 2.65 11.88 12.04
C LYS A 23 1.93 11.24 13.23
N GLU A 24 1.76 9.92 13.23
CA GLU A 24 0.98 9.16 14.23
C GLU A 24 1.83 8.46 15.30
N ASN A 25 3.16 8.54 15.20
CA ASN A 25 4.12 7.99 16.18
C ASN A 25 3.88 6.51 16.53
N THR A 26 3.37 5.75 15.56
CA THR A 26 3.09 4.32 15.65
C THR A 26 4.33 3.53 15.23
N ASP A 27 4.51 2.33 15.78
CA ASP A 27 5.60 1.42 15.38
C ASP A 27 5.56 1.18 13.86
N PRO A 28 6.59 1.62 13.10
CA PRO A 28 6.64 1.49 11.64
C PRO A 28 6.53 0.03 11.14
N SER A 29 6.72 -0.95 12.02
CA SER A 29 6.69 -2.39 11.74
C SER A 29 5.32 -2.91 11.26
N ALA A 30 4.21 -2.22 11.58
CA ALA A 30 2.85 -2.68 11.25
C ALA A 30 2.37 -2.27 9.84
N ILE A 31 2.82 -1.13 9.32
CA ILE A 31 2.34 -0.51 8.05
C ILE A 31 2.99 -1.15 6.82
N ALA A 32 4.07 -1.87 7.05
CA ALA A 32 4.94 -2.56 6.13
C ALA A 32 4.33 -3.63 5.19
N LYS A 33 3.05 -4.00 5.31
CA LYS A 33 2.56 -5.31 4.85
C LYS A 33 1.90 -5.43 3.46
N LYS A 34 1.97 -4.45 2.54
CA LYS A 34 1.47 -4.68 1.15
C LYS A 34 2.42 -4.21 0.04
N VAL A 35 2.47 -4.94 -1.07
CA VAL A 35 3.26 -4.61 -2.27
C VAL A 35 2.28 -4.04 -3.29
N SER A 36 2.67 -2.98 -4.00
CA SER A 36 1.83 -2.36 -5.03
C SER A 36 1.78 -3.30 -6.25
N ASN A 37 0.63 -3.92 -6.52
CA ASN A 37 0.38 -4.83 -7.65
C ASN A 37 0.42 -4.15 -9.04
N PHE A 38 0.86 -2.90 -9.13
CA PHE A 38 0.83 -2.10 -10.35
C PHE A 38 1.79 -2.62 -11.42
N ALA A 39 3.01 -3.03 -11.06
CA ALA A 39 3.98 -3.56 -12.03
C ALA A 39 3.38 -4.74 -12.80
N PHE A 40 2.84 -5.71 -12.06
CA PHE A 40 2.22 -6.90 -12.63
C PHE A 40 0.96 -6.56 -13.43
N ALA A 41 0.18 -5.55 -13.02
CA ALA A 41 -1.02 -5.12 -13.74
C ALA A 41 -0.71 -4.31 -15.02
N ALA A 42 0.36 -3.52 -15.04
CA ALA A 42 0.72 -2.65 -16.16
C ALA A 42 1.58 -3.35 -17.22
N PHE A 43 2.39 -4.32 -16.80
CA PHE A 43 3.30 -5.07 -17.68
C PHE A 43 3.19 -6.58 -17.45
N PRO A 44 1.98 -7.17 -17.41
CA PRO A 44 1.81 -8.59 -17.08
C PRO A 44 2.60 -9.47 -18.04
N ASN A 45 2.48 -9.22 -19.35
CA ASN A 45 3.10 -10.06 -20.36
C ASN A 45 4.64 -9.91 -20.39
N GLU A 46 5.16 -8.69 -20.20
CA GLU A 46 6.61 -8.47 -20.13
C GLU A 46 7.18 -9.06 -18.83
N ILE A 47 6.51 -8.91 -17.70
CA ILE A 47 6.94 -9.50 -16.43
C ILE A 47 6.85 -11.02 -16.47
N ILE A 48 5.76 -11.60 -16.99
CA ILE A 48 5.61 -13.04 -17.16
C ILE A 48 6.69 -13.57 -18.11
N SER A 49 6.91 -12.92 -19.27
CA SER A 49 7.95 -13.31 -20.21
C SER A 49 9.36 -13.22 -19.62
N ARG A 50 9.63 -12.19 -18.81
CA ARG A 50 10.91 -12.05 -18.10
C ARG A 50 11.03 -13.05 -16.94
N LEU A 51 9.94 -13.40 -16.26
CA LEU A 51 9.91 -14.42 -15.21
C LEU A 51 10.14 -15.83 -15.79
N GLU A 52 9.63 -16.12 -16.99
CA GLU A 52 9.92 -17.35 -17.72
C GLU A 52 11.41 -17.48 -18.10
N GLN A 53 12.10 -16.35 -18.28
CA GLN A 53 13.54 -16.28 -18.55
C GLN A 53 14.40 -16.15 -17.28
N LEU A 54 13.82 -15.71 -16.16
CA LEU A 54 14.50 -15.58 -14.87
C LEU A 54 14.59 -16.95 -14.20
N GLN A 55 15.61 -17.71 -14.58
CA GLN A 55 16.00 -18.89 -13.84
C GLN A 55 16.82 -18.42 -12.63
N PHE A 56 16.19 -18.35 -11.45
CA PHE A 56 16.86 -18.17 -10.16
C PHE A 56 17.62 -19.44 -9.75
N THR A 57 18.28 -20.08 -10.70
CA THR A 57 18.93 -21.38 -10.58
C THR A 57 20.41 -21.26 -10.35
N GLU A 58 21.03 -20.10 -10.60
CA GLU A 58 22.48 -19.92 -10.51
C GLU A 58 22.91 -18.70 -9.67
N PRO A 59 22.39 -18.49 -8.45
CA PRO A 59 22.85 -17.37 -7.62
C PRO A 59 24.33 -17.51 -7.24
N LYS A 60 25.04 -16.38 -7.33
CA LYS A 60 26.42 -16.24 -6.85
C LYS A 60 26.46 -16.05 -5.34
N LEU A 61 27.35 -16.79 -4.69
CA LEU A 61 27.66 -16.76 -3.27
C LEU A 61 29.05 -16.18 -3.05
N VAL A 62 29.14 -15.23 -2.12
CA VAL A 62 30.36 -14.48 -1.76
C VAL A 62 30.65 -14.61 -0.26
N THR A 63 31.74 -14.01 0.22
CA THR A 63 32.22 -14.09 1.62
C THR A 63 32.60 -15.50 2.08
N LEU A 64 33.03 -16.38 1.17
CA LEU A 64 33.35 -17.79 1.47
C LEU A 64 34.48 -17.97 2.49
N LEU A 65 35.37 -16.98 2.61
CA LEU A 65 36.52 -17.01 3.55
C LEU A 65 36.20 -16.35 4.90
N ASN A 66 34.96 -15.91 5.11
CA ASN A 66 34.53 -15.27 6.35
C ASN A 66 34.43 -16.32 7.47
N GLU A 67 34.81 -15.96 8.69
CA GLU A 67 34.81 -16.82 9.88
C GLU A 67 33.43 -17.41 10.22
N ALA A 68 32.34 -16.76 9.81
CA ALA A 68 30.99 -17.27 9.98
C ALA A 68 30.62 -18.38 8.98
N ASN A 69 31.46 -18.70 7.99
CA ASN A 69 31.26 -19.85 7.11
C ASN A 69 31.53 -21.15 7.87
N GLN A 70 30.47 -21.91 8.16
CA GLN A 70 30.58 -23.19 8.87
C GLN A 70 31.05 -24.35 7.98
N PHE A 71 31.25 -24.09 6.68
CA PHE A 71 31.78 -25.03 5.69
C PHE A 71 33.13 -24.56 5.13
N LEU A 72 33.88 -23.78 5.90
CA LEU A 72 35.24 -23.39 5.53
C LEU A 72 36.07 -24.66 5.19
N ASP A 73 36.80 -24.60 4.09
CA ASP A 73 37.63 -25.70 3.56
C ASP A 73 36.88 -26.98 3.11
N ARG A 74 35.54 -27.03 3.17
CA ARG A 74 34.78 -28.17 2.63
C ARG A 74 34.92 -28.21 1.10
N LYS A 75 35.32 -29.37 0.58
CA LYS A 75 35.29 -29.66 -0.87
C LYS A 75 33.89 -30.09 -1.26
N TRP A 76 33.25 -29.32 -2.13
CA TRP A 76 31.93 -29.61 -2.67
C TRP A 76 32.05 -30.49 -3.91
N ASN A 77 31.21 -31.52 -4.00
CA ASN A 77 31.04 -32.28 -5.23
C ASN A 77 30.05 -31.54 -6.14
N PRO A 78 30.44 -31.12 -7.36
CA PRO A 78 29.56 -30.41 -8.29
C PRO A 78 28.29 -31.18 -8.68
N ASP A 79 28.33 -32.51 -8.60
CA ASP A 79 27.20 -33.38 -8.97
C ASP A 79 26.28 -33.71 -7.78
N GLU A 80 26.72 -33.40 -6.55
CA GLU A 80 25.95 -33.68 -5.34
C GLU A 80 25.03 -32.52 -5.00
N LYS A 81 23.76 -32.85 -4.78
CA LYS A 81 22.72 -31.90 -4.39
C LYS A 81 22.56 -31.90 -2.88
N HIS A 82 22.60 -30.70 -2.29
CA HIS A 82 22.42 -30.49 -0.87
C HIS A 82 21.17 -29.69 -0.61
N LEU A 83 20.48 -29.98 0.50
CA LEU A 83 19.32 -29.20 0.92
C LEU A 83 19.78 -27.81 1.37
N ILE A 84 19.13 -26.78 0.85
CA ILE A 84 19.45 -25.37 1.10
C ILE A 84 18.26 -24.61 1.65
N GLU A 85 18.56 -23.54 2.38
CA GLU A 85 17.58 -22.56 2.82
C GLU A 85 18.15 -21.14 2.70
N ILE A 86 17.36 -20.22 2.16
CA ILE A 86 17.71 -18.80 2.12
C ILE A 86 17.22 -18.13 3.39
N ARG A 87 18.10 -17.49 4.15
CA ARG A 87 17.75 -16.78 5.39
C ARG A 87 18.23 -15.33 5.39
N ALA A 88 17.63 -14.54 6.26
CA ALA A 88 18.14 -13.21 6.58
C ALA A 88 19.39 -13.36 7.45
N SER A 89 20.40 -12.52 7.21
CA SER A 89 21.54 -12.38 8.11
C SER A 89 21.12 -11.96 9.51
N HIS A 90 21.65 -12.65 10.51
CA HIS A 90 21.52 -12.32 11.93
C HIS A 90 22.72 -11.54 12.47
N HIS A 91 23.67 -11.16 11.61
CA HIS A 91 24.92 -10.52 12.03
C HIS A 91 24.71 -9.04 12.40
N PRO A 92 25.41 -8.52 13.43
CA PRO A 92 25.25 -7.16 13.89
C PRO A 92 25.84 -6.12 12.92
N PRO A 93 25.46 -4.83 13.04
CA PRO A 93 26.09 -3.74 12.29
C PRO A 93 27.62 -3.75 12.42
N GLY A 94 28.32 -3.57 11.30
CA GLY A 94 29.79 -3.63 11.22
C GLY A 94 30.35 -4.99 10.79
N HIS A 95 29.54 -6.05 10.80
CA HIS A 95 29.90 -7.32 10.20
C HIS A 95 29.75 -7.27 8.67
N GLU A 96 30.66 -7.90 7.92
CA GLU A 96 30.65 -7.93 6.45
C GLU A 96 29.34 -8.51 5.88
N ARG A 97 28.77 -9.48 6.60
CA ARG A 97 27.49 -10.13 6.25
C ARG A 97 26.27 -9.43 6.85
N HIS A 98 26.38 -8.24 7.42
CA HIS A 98 25.21 -7.51 7.95
C HIS A 98 24.25 -7.12 6.82
N VAL A 99 22.93 -7.17 7.06
CA VAL A 99 21.88 -6.74 6.11
C VAL A 99 22.00 -7.45 4.75
N SER A 100 22.21 -8.76 4.78
CA SER A 100 22.34 -9.57 3.57
C SER A 100 21.50 -10.84 3.63
N ARG A 101 21.20 -11.41 2.46
CA ARG A 101 20.63 -12.76 2.38
C ARG A 101 21.76 -13.77 2.44
N LEU A 102 21.58 -14.79 3.26
CA LEU A 102 22.53 -15.86 3.48
C LEU A 102 21.94 -17.17 2.96
N MET A 103 22.79 -18.00 2.38
CA MET A 103 22.47 -19.38 2.08
C MET A 103 22.92 -20.25 3.22
N PHE A 104 22.00 -21.09 3.70
CA PHE A 104 22.26 -22.15 4.66
C PHE A 104 22.19 -23.49 3.94
N VAL A 105 23.03 -24.42 4.35
CA VAL A 105 23.06 -25.79 3.81
C VAL A 105 22.80 -26.77 4.94
N GLN A 106 21.95 -27.76 4.69
CA GLN A 106 21.69 -28.82 5.63
C GLN A 106 22.88 -29.78 5.68
N ASP A 107 23.47 -29.93 6.86
CA ASP A 107 24.59 -30.83 7.08
C ASP A 107 24.09 -32.23 7.49
N THR A 108 25.02 -33.19 7.67
CA THR A 108 24.70 -34.60 8.00
C THR A 108 23.82 -34.79 9.24
N ASP A 109 23.81 -33.81 10.14
CA ASP A 109 23.02 -33.83 11.38
C ASP A 109 21.58 -33.29 11.21
N ILE A 110 21.12 -33.07 9.96
CA ILE A 110 19.81 -32.50 9.61
C ILE A 110 19.68 -31.01 10.00
N GLU A 111 20.70 -30.43 10.63
CA GLU A 111 20.77 -29.01 10.96
C GLU A 111 21.23 -28.17 9.77
N TYR A 112 20.60 -27.01 9.57
CA TYR A 112 20.99 -26.02 8.57
C TYR A 112 22.08 -25.11 9.13
N LYS A 113 23.27 -25.16 8.52
CA LYS A 113 24.44 -24.36 8.89
C LYS A 113 24.67 -23.22 7.90
N GLU A 114 25.19 -22.10 8.39
CA GLU A 114 25.49 -20.91 7.59
C GLU A 114 26.65 -21.19 6.63
N PHE A 115 26.42 -20.95 5.34
CA PHE A 115 27.45 -21.12 4.32
C PHE A 115 28.02 -19.77 3.87
N ALA A 116 27.22 -19.00 3.13
CA ALA A 116 27.73 -17.84 2.41
C ALA A 116 26.65 -16.79 2.15
N MET A 117 27.09 -15.57 1.86
CA MET A 117 26.23 -14.45 1.50
C MET A 117 25.85 -14.53 0.01
N LEU A 118 24.58 -14.30 -0.33
CA LEU A 118 24.16 -14.10 -1.72
C LEU A 118 24.68 -12.75 -2.22
N GLU A 119 25.29 -12.74 -3.40
CA GLU A 119 25.75 -11.51 -4.03
C GLU A 119 24.58 -10.54 -4.25
N THR A 120 24.74 -9.28 -3.88
CA THR A 120 23.64 -8.29 -3.89
C THR A 120 23.06 -8.01 -5.27
N ARG A 121 23.77 -8.39 -6.35
CA ARG A 121 23.39 -8.15 -7.74
C ARG A 121 22.89 -9.39 -8.47
N THR A 122 22.93 -10.58 -7.84
CA THR A 122 22.37 -11.79 -8.45
C THR A 122 20.84 -11.84 -8.28
N GLY A 123 20.15 -12.59 -9.13
CA GLY A 123 18.74 -12.92 -8.90
C GLY A 123 18.60 -13.63 -7.54
N MET A 124 17.69 -13.15 -6.68
CA MET A 124 17.56 -13.66 -5.32
C MET A 124 16.21 -14.31 -5.06
N LEU A 125 16.25 -15.54 -4.55
CA LEU A 125 15.07 -16.22 -4.03
C LEU A 125 14.59 -15.58 -2.71
N PRO A 126 13.29 -15.61 -2.41
CA PRO A 126 12.73 -15.09 -1.16
C PRO A 126 13.39 -15.69 0.09
N ILE A 127 13.43 -14.91 1.17
CA ILE A 127 13.85 -15.41 2.49
C ILE A 127 12.84 -16.47 2.95
N GLY A 128 13.35 -17.62 3.35
CA GLY A 128 12.59 -18.81 3.73
C GLY A 128 12.43 -19.83 2.59
N THR A 129 12.91 -19.53 1.38
CA THR A 129 12.92 -20.50 0.28
C THR A 129 13.84 -21.66 0.61
N LYS A 130 13.34 -22.87 0.41
CA LYS A 130 14.10 -24.13 0.51
C LYS A 130 14.24 -24.77 -0.87
N GLY A 131 15.21 -25.64 -1.01
CA GLY A 131 15.39 -26.44 -2.22
C GLY A 131 16.63 -27.30 -2.13
N GLN A 132 17.07 -27.81 -3.27
CA GLN A 132 18.33 -28.51 -3.40
C GLN A 132 19.25 -27.77 -4.36
N ALA A 133 20.54 -27.69 -4.03
CA ALA A 133 21.54 -27.09 -4.90
C ALA A 133 22.85 -27.87 -4.88
N SER A 134 23.55 -27.89 -6.01
CA SER A 134 24.98 -28.22 -6.04
C SER A 134 25.81 -26.93 -6.05
N PHE A 135 27.09 -27.04 -5.69
CA PHE A 135 27.95 -25.88 -5.51
C PHE A 135 29.17 -25.98 -6.42
N VAL A 136 29.30 -25.02 -7.31
CA VAL A 136 30.39 -24.98 -8.29
C VAL A 136 31.21 -23.72 -8.07
N GLY A 137 32.51 -23.88 -7.87
CA GLY A 137 33.42 -22.74 -7.81
C GLY A 137 33.46 -22.00 -9.15
N VAL A 138 33.33 -20.67 -9.13
CA VAL A 138 33.32 -19.84 -10.33
C VAL A 138 34.28 -18.67 -10.21
N GLU A 139 34.72 -18.13 -11.35
CA GLU A 139 35.54 -16.93 -11.46
C GLU A 139 36.79 -16.93 -10.55
N PRO A 140 37.64 -17.98 -10.59
CA PRO A 140 38.79 -18.07 -9.70
C PRO A 140 39.76 -16.91 -9.96
N ALA A 141 40.07 -16.17 -8.90
CA ALA A 141 41.06 -15.09 -8.94
C ALA A 141 42.49 -15.60 -8.68
N THR A 142 42.62 -16.77 -8.03
CA THR A 142 43.88 -17.41 -7.68
C THR A 142 43.78 -18.93 -7.82
N ALA A 143 44.92 -19.60 -7.99
CA ALA A 143 45.03 -21.06 -7.93
C ALA A 143 46.24 -21.46 -7.08
N LYS A 144 46.17 -22.63 -6.46
CA LYS A 144 47.33 -23.32 -5.87
C LYS A 144 47.94 -24.23 -6.90
N ALA A 145 49.26 -24.31 -6.93
CA ALA A 145 49.97 -25.34 -7.68
C ALA A 145 50.93 -26.06 -6.74
N THR A 146 50.86 -27.39 -6.74
CA THR A 146 51.74 -28.27 -5.95
C THR A 146 52.74 -28.91 -6.89
N ILE A 147 54.03 -28.65 -6.68
CA ILE A 147 55.12 -29.10 -7.53
C ILE A 147 55.87 -30.20 -6.79
N GLY A 148 55.78 -31.43 -7.31
CA GLY A 148 56.49 -32.59 -6.79
C GLY A 148 57.70 -32.93 -7.68
N LEU A 149 58.88 -32.41 -7.34
CA LEU A 149 60.12 -32.81 -8.03
C LEU A 149 60.72 -34.05 -7.36
N PRO A 150 61.21 -35.05 -8.13
CA PRO A 150 61.86 -36.24 -7.57
C PRO A 150 63.00 -35.86 -6.60
N GLY A 151 62.91 -36.33 -5.36
CA GLY A 151 63.92 -36.08 -4.32
C GLY A 151 63.79 -34.77 -3.54
N ASN A 152 62.73 -33.98 -3.76
CA ASN A 152 62.40 -32.80 -2.96
C ASN A 152 61.02 -32.96 -2.30
N GLU A 153 60.83 -32.31 -1.15
CA GLU A 153 59.49 -32.14 -0.57
C GLU A 153 58.60 -31.33 -1.53
N PRO A 154 57.31 -31.68 -1.68
CA PRO A 154 56.39 -30.92 -2.53
C PRO A 154 56.34 -29.45 -2.14
N VAL A 155 56.45 -28.57 -3.13
CA VAL A 155 56.33 -27.11 -2.92
C VAL A 155 54.98 -26.63 -3.38
N GLU A 156 54.24 -25.97 -2.48
CA GLU A 156 52.99 -25.29 -2.81
C GLU A 156 53.23 -23.80 -3.11
N ILE A 157 52.67 -23.32 -4.21
CA ILE A 157 52.72 -21.92 -4.62
C ILE A 157 51.32 -21.38 -4.91
N THR A 158 51.14 -20.06 -4.76
CA THR A 158 49.90 -19.38 -5.13
C THR A 158 50.07 -18.57 -6.42
N ILE A 159 49.32 -18.94 -7.44
CA ILE A 159 49.18 -18.21 -8.70
C ILE A 159 48.06 -17.18 -8.52
N ARG A 160 48.33 -15.89 -8.77
CA ARG A 160 47.35 -14.80 -8.65
C ARG A 160 47.00 -14.18 -9.98
N GLU A 161 45.93 -13.38 -9.97
CA GLU A 161 45.46 -12.56 -11.09
C GLU A 161 44.99 -13.38 -12.30
N LEU A 162 44.50 -14.62 -12.11
CA LEU A 162 44.05 -15.49 -13.21
C LEU A 162 43.08 -14.79 -14.17
N LYS A 163 42.16 -13.99 -13.63
CA LYS A 163 41.19 -13.17 -14.39
C LYS A 163 41.80 -12.17 -15.36
N ASN A 164 43.07 -11.80 -15.20
CA ASN A 164 43.77 -10.83 -16.03
C ASN A 164 44.52 -11.48 -17.20
N PHE A 165 44.54 -12.82 -17.33
CA PHE A 165 45.39 -13.53 -18.28
C PHE A 165 44.62 -14.51 -19.17
N SER A 166 45.32 -15.42 -19.86
CA SER A 166 44.76 -16.20 -20.98
C SER A 166 43.72 -17.24 -20.59
N TYR A 167 43.70 -17.64 -19.32
CA TYR A 167 42.80 -18.64 -18.77
C TYR A 167 41.75 -18.04 -17.82
N ALA A 168 41.42 -16.75 -17.98
CA ALA A 168 40.39 -16.08 -17.20
C ALA A 168 39.06 -16.83 -17.27
N GLY A 169 38.49 -17.18 -16.11
CA GLY A 169 37.23 -17.91 -15.99
C GLY A 169 37.36 -19.44 -16.07
N LEU A 170 38.52 -19.99 -16.43
CA LEU A 170 38.75 -21.44 -16.41
C LEU A 170 38.91 -21.94 -14.95
N VAL A 171 38.33 -23.10 -14.67
CA VAL A 171 38.37 -23.75 -13.35
C VAL A 171 39.26 -24.99 -13.42
N PHE A 172 40.20 -25.08 -12.48
CA PHE A 172 41.13 -26.21 -12.32
C PHE A 172 40.77 -27.05 -11.09
N ASN A 173 40.58 -28.35 -11.27
CA ASN A 173 40.09 -29.29 -10.23
C ASN A 173 41.15 -30.32 -9.83
N ALA A 174 42.31 -29.85 -9.36
CA ALA A 174 43.46 -30.70 -8.98
C ALA A 174 43.98 -31.59 -10.12
N GLU A 175 43.99 -31.05 -11.34
CA GLU A 175 44.51 -31.75 -12.52
C GLU A 175 46.04 -31.63 -12.62
N SER A 176 46.65 -32.67 -13.19
CA SER A 176 48.10 -32.70 -13.44
C SER A 176 48.42 -32.00 -14.76
N VAL A 177 49.26 -30.97 -14.69
CA VAL A 177 49.64 -30.11 -15.83
C VAL A 177 51.13 -29.84 -15.81
N SER A 178 51.69 -29.46 -16.96
CA SER A 178 53.04 -28.89 -17.04
C SER A 178 52.96 -27.37 -17.01
N LEU A 179 53.42 -26.77 -15.92
CA LEU A 179 53.47 -25.31 -15.75
C LEU A 179 54.87 -24.80 -16.08
N GLU A 180 54.96 -23.61 -16.67
CA GLU A 180 56.23 -22.96 -16.95
C GLU A 180 56.40 -21.69 -16.11
N PHE A 181 57.58 -21.54 -15.49
CA PHE A 181 57.87 -20.45 -14.56
C PHE A 181 58.99 -19.56 -15.09
N GLY A 182 58.85 -18.23 -14.95
CA GLY A 182 59.92 -17.29 -15.32
C GLY A 182 59.65 -15.85 -14.94
N THR A 183 60.71 -15.05 -14.82
CA THR A 183 60.61 -13.59 -14.74
C THR A 183 60.72 -13.04 -16.17
N VAL A 184 59.59 -12.83 -16.83
CA VAL A 184 59.49 -12.53 -18.27
C VAL A 184 58.47 -11.41 -18.55
N PRO A 185 58.56 -10.73 -19.71
CA PRO A 185 57.53 -9.77 -20.13
C PRO A 185 56.18 -10.45 -20.34
N VAL A 186 55.15 -9.98 -19.64
CA VAL A 186 53.76 -10.43 -19.77
C VAL A 186 52.83 -9.24 -19.99
N THR A 187 51.84 -9.44 -20.84
CA THR A 187 50.78 -8.45 -21.08
C THR A 187 49.54 -8.89 -20.33
N ASP A 188 49.06 -8.08 -19.38
CA ASP A 188 47.74 -8.32 -18.78
C ASP A 188 46.64 -7.95 -19.78
N LYS A 189 45.49 -8.62 -19.71
CA LYS A 189 44.34 -8.43 -20.62
C LYS A 189 43.40 -7.32 -20.15
N THR A 190 43.80 -6.52 -19.15
CA THR A 190 42.98 -5.40 -18.71
C THR A 190 42.92 -4.36 -19.82
N VAL A 191 41.70 -3.96 -20.17
CA VAL A 191 41.45 -2.93 -21.18
C VAL A 191 40.94 -1.70 -20.47
N LYS A 192 41.64 -0.58 -20.61
CA LYS A 192 41.24 0.71 -20.04
C LYS A 192 40.49 1.52 -21.09
N ILE A 193 39.52 2.30 -20.64
CA ILE A 193 38.84 3.29 -21.46
C ILE A 193 39.35 4.67 -21.06
N LYS A 194 39.74 5.48 -22.05
CA LYS A 194 40.16 6.85 -21.85
C LYS A 194 39.14 7.85 -22.38
N LEU A 195 38.93 8.91 -21.60
CA LEU A 195 38.17 10.09 -21.97
C LEU A 195 39.13 11.29 -21.89
N ASP A 196 39.22 12.07 -22.96
CA ASP A 196 40.11 13.24 -23.05
C ASP A 196 41.58 12.93 -22.67
N GLY A 197 42.06 11.74 -23.05
CA GLY A 197 43.42 11.27 -22.76
C GLY A 197 43.66 10.78 -21.33
N LYS A 198 42.67 10.91 -20.44
CA LYS A 198 42.70 10.44 -19.04
C LYS A 198 41.96 9.12 -18.89
N THR A 199 42.33 8.32 -17.89
CA THR A 199 41.73 7.00 -17.64
C THR A 199 40.37 7.15 -16.96
N LEU A 200 39.31 6.76 -17.67
CA LEU A 200 37.95 6.71 -17.15
C LEU A 200 37.72 5.48 -16.28
N GLY A 201 38.14 4.29 -16.74
CA GLY A 201 37.89 3.05 -16.02
C GLY A 201 38.36 1.81 -16.77
N ASP A 202 38.13 0.65 -16.17
CA ASP A 202 38.42 -0.66 -16.77
C ASP A 202 37.17 -1.17 -17.51
N LEU A 203 37.33 -1.62 -18.75
CA LEU A 203 36.26 -2.28 -19.49
C LEU A 203 35.90 -3.61 -18.83
N ASP A 204 34.60 -3.87 -18.66
CA ASP A 204 34.07 -5.11 -18.09
C ASP A 204 34.44 -6.35 -18.93
N SER A 205 34.60 -7.52 -18.31
CA SER A 205 35.06 -8.74 -18.99
C SER A 205 34.15 -9.16 -20.14
N ASP A 206 32.83 -9.01 -19.98
CA ASP A 206 31.87 -9.38 -21.03
C ASP A 206 31.95 -8.40 -22.19
N SER A 207 32.11 -7.11 -21.88
CA SER A 207 32.35 -6.06 -22.86
C SER A 207 33.66 -6.28 -23.63
N VAL A 208 34.72 -6.73 -22.95
CA VAL A 208 36.00 -7.14 -23.58
C VAL A 208 35.76 -8.32 -24.53
N GLN A 209 35.05 -9.36 -24.11
CA GLN A 209 34.76 -10.52 -24.97
C GLN A 209 33.96 -10.13 -26.22
N GLN A 210 32.93 -9.29 -26.07
CA GLN A 210 32.13 -8.81 -27.19
C GLN A 210 32.97 -8.01 -28.19
N LEU A 211 33.82 -7.08 -27.72
CA LEU A 211 34.71 -6.33 -28.61
C LEU A 211 35.79 -7.22 -29.25
N LYS A 212 36.20 -8.31 -28.59
CA LYS A 212 37.13 -9.29 -29.12
C LYS A 212 36.52 -10.09 -30.28
N GLN A 213 35.25 -10.47 -30.20
CA GLN A 213 34.54 -11.24 -31.24
C GLN A 213 34.52 -10.51 -32.60
N ILE A 214 34.62 -9.18 -32.57
CA ILE A 214 34.64 -8.32 -33.76
C ILE A 214 36.01 -7.70 -34.05
N ASP A 215 37.08 -8.21 -33.43
CA ASP A 215 38.48 -7.73 -33.58
C ASP A 215 38.67 -6.21 -33.34
N TYR A 216 37.92 -5.64 -32.38
CA TYR A 216 37.90 -4.19 -32.13
C TYR A 216 38.80 -3.76 -30.95
N LEU A 217 39.40 -4.70 -30.22
CA LEU A 217 40.33 -4.42 -29.11
C LEU A 217 41.74 -4.06 -29.60
N LYS A 218 41.95 -2.83 -30.07
CA LYS A 218 43.27 -2.32 -30.46
C LYS A 218 43.58 -1.03 -29.72
N ASN A 219 44.85 -0.86 -29.32
CA ASN A 219 45.29 0.34 -28.61
C ASN A 219 45.02 1.60 -29.45
N GLY A 220 44.39 2.60 -28.85
CA GLY A 220 44.00 3.86 -29.50
C GLY A 220 42.71 3.78 -30.31
N ASN A 221 42.05 2.63 -30.42
CA ASN A 221 40.79 2.53 -31.16
C ASN A 221 39.73 3.47 -30.58
N PRO A 222 39.02 4.25 -31.42
CA PRO A 222 38.03 5.19 -30.95
C PRO A 222 36.72 4.48 -30.58
N LEU A 223 36.07 4.99 -29.54
CA LEU A 223 34.71 4.66 -29.15
C LEU A 223 33.90 5.97 -29.15
N LYS A 224 32.66 5.89 -29.62
CA LYS A 224 31.71 7.01 -29.58
C LYS A 224 30.57 6.61 -28.68
N LEU A 225 30.53 7.12 -27.45
CA LEU A 225 29.59 6.66 -26.42
C LEU A 225 28.89 7.84 -25.73
N LYS A 226 27.62 7.67 -25.38
CA LYS A 226 26.96 8.45 -24.32
C LYS A 226 27.21 7.77 -23.00
N LEU A 227 27.69 8.51 -22.00
CA LEU A 227 28.00 7.97 -20.69
C LEU A 227 26.87 8.24 -19.70
N THR A 228 26.46 7.20 -19.00
CA THR A 228 25.47 7.27 -17.91
C THR A 228 26.04 6.58 -16.68
N SER A 229 26.19 7.33 -15.58
CA SER A 229 26.53 6.77 -14.27
C SER A 229 25.34 6.00 -13.71
N ILE A 230 25.57 4.78 -13.23
CA ILE A 230 24.53 3.95 -12.59
C ILE A 230 24.76 3.81 -11.09
N SER A 231 26.02 3.91 -10.65
CA SER A 231 26.40 3.89 -9.24
C SER A 231 27.59 4.84 -9.05
N GLU A 232 27.48 5.73 -8.06
CA GLU A 232 28.36 6.90 -7.91
C GLU A 232 29.36 6.77 -6.75
N THR A 233 29.16 5.79 -5.86
CA THR A 233 29.98 5.60 -4.65
C THR A 233 30.38 4.14 -4.43
N GLY A 234 31.56 3.95 -3.82
CA GLY A 234 32.10 2.64 -3.43
C GLY A 234 32.82 1.86 -4.55
N ASP A 235 33.32 0.67 -4.21
CA ASP A 235 34.10 -0.22 -5.08
C ASP A 235 33.31 -0.75 -6.29
N GLN A 236 31.98 -0.56 -6.28
CA GLN A 236 31.10 -1.06 -7.33
C GLN A 236 30.55 0.04 -8.26
N ALA A 237 31.13 1.24 -8.24
CA ALA A 237 30.77 2.33 -9.15
C ALA A 237 31.16 2.00 -10.60
N PHE A 238 30.23 2.24 -11.52
CA PHE A 238 30.42 1.99 -12.95
C PHE A 238 29.60 2.94 -13.82
N VAL A 239 30.07 3.09 -15.07
CA VAL A 239 29.43 3.86 -16.13
C VAL A 239 28.99 2.91 -17.24
N LEU A 240 27.79 3.13 -17.78
CA LEU A 240 27.37 2.54 -19.04
C LEU A 240 27.67 3.49 -20.19
N GLY A 241 28.36 2.98 -21.21
CA GLY A 241 28.59 3.67 -22.46
C GLY A 241 27.68 3.13 -23.55
N GLU A 242 26.77 3.96 -24.05
CA GLU A 242 25.85 3.61 -25.14
C GLU A 242 26.39 4.10 -26.49
N SER A 243 26.53 3.20 -27.46
CA SER A 243 26.93 3.52 -28.83
C SER A 243 25.77 4.10 -29.66
N PRO A 244 26.03 4.74 -30.83
CA PRO A 244 24.98 5.21 -31.74
C PRO A 244 23.98 4.15 -32.20
N ASN A 245 24.37 2.89 -32.14
CA ASN A 245 23.55 1.76 -32.57
C ASN A 245 22.81 1.09 -31.40
N GLY A 246 22.85 1.68 -30.20
CA GLY A 246 22.18 1.16 -29.00
C GLY A 246 22.94 0.06 -28.25
N ASN A 247 24.15 -0.34 -28.70
CA ASN A 247 24.97 -1.30 -27.96
C ASN A 247 25.54 -0.65 -26.69
N LEU A 248 25.63 -1.44 -25.61
CA LEU A 248 26.10 -1.00 -24.30
C LEU A 248 27.47 -1.61 -23.97
N LEU A 249 28.36 -0.79 -23.43
CA LEU A 249 29.62 -1.21 -22.82
C LEU A 249 29.63 -0.81 -21.35
N LYS A 250 30.08 -1.70 -20.48
CA LYS A 250 30.19 -1.45 -19.05
C LYS A 250 31.63 -1.09 -18.69
N ILE A 251 31.81 0.03 -17.99
CA ILE A 251 33.10 0.57 -17.59
C ILE A 251 33.14 0.62 -16.06
N ASN A 252 33.93 -0.26 -15.47
CA ASN A 252 34.08 -0.46 -14.03
C ASN A 252 35.20 0.42 -13.45
N LYS A 253 35.26 0.47 -12.11
CA LYS A 253 36.35 1.10 -11.33
C LYS A 253 36.58 2.59 -11.64
N ILE A 254 35.52 3.30 -12.00
CA ILE A 254 35.59 4.73 -12.31
C ILE A 254 36.15 5.56 -11.15
N ASN A 255 35.93 5.10 -9.91
CA ASN A 255 36.40 5.74 -8.68
C ASN A 255 37.89 5.50 -8.35
N PHE A 256 38.60 4.66 -9.10
CA PHE A 256 40.02 4.35 -8.87
C PHE A 256 40.97 5.14 -9.77
N TYR A 257 40.44 5.97 -10.67
CA TYR A 257 41.22 6.69 -11.69
C TYR A 257 40.89 8.19 -11.74
N ASP A 258 41.12 8.82 -12.90
CA ASP A 258 41.16 10.28 -13.06
C ASP A 258 39.80 10.98 -12.92
N PHE A 259 38.71 10.21 -12.97
CA PHE A 259 37.33 10.71 -12.91
C PHE A 259 36.60 10.30 -11.62
N SER A 260 37.35 9.96 -10.57
CA SER A 260 36.78 9.58 -9.27
C SER A 260 35.85 10.68 -8.72
N GLY A 261 34.64 10.27 -8.31
CA GLY A 261 33.61 11.18 -7.79
C GLY A 261 32.87 12.02 -8.84
N GLN A 262 33.13 11.82 -10.14
CA GLN A 262 32.39 12.50 -11.21
C GLN A 262 31.18 11.68 -11.68
N THR A 263 30.09 12.38 -12.03
CA THR A 263 28.85 11.79 -12.54
C THR A 263 28.66 12.12 -14.02
N PHE A 264 28.11 11.17 -14.76
CA PHE A 264 27.87 11.28 -16.20
C PHE A 264 26.38 11.07 -16.50
N ASN A 265 25.80 11.96 -17.31
CA ASN A 265 24.44 11.86 -17.84
C ASN A 265 24.39 12.54 -19.23
N ASP A 266 25.11 11.95 -20.17
CA ASP A 266 25.38 12.58 -21.46
C ASP A 266 24.15 12.57 -22.38
N GLN A 267 23.81 13.75 -22.92
CA GLN A 267 22.85 13.86 -24.02
C GLN A 267 23.53 13.66 -25.39
N ASP A 268 24.81 14.00 -25.48
CA ASP A 268 25.61 13.93 -26.71
C ASP A 268 26.71 12.86 -26.60
N TYR A 269 27.10 12.30 -27.75
CA TYR A 269 28.15 11.30 -27.78
C TYR A 269 29.54 11.92 -27.58
N ARG A 270 30.31 11.36 -26.64
CA ARG A 270 31.72 11.69 -26.44
C ARG A 270 32.62 10.76 -27.24
N LYS A 271 33.85 11.22 -27.50
CA LYS A 271 34.91 10.40 -28.09
C LYS A 271 35.78 9.83 -26.97
N LEU A 272 35.81 8.52 -26.87
CA LEU A 272 36.67 7.77 -25.96
C LEU A 272 37.67 6.95 -26.77
N THR A 273 38.70 6.43 -26.11
CA THR A 273 39.68 5.55 -26.75
C THR A 273 39.99 4.34 -25.90
N ILE A 274 40.22 3.20 -26.55
CA ILE A 274 40.66 1.97 -25.91
C ILE A 274 42.17 2.06 -25.62
N GLU A 275 42.59 1.70 -24.41
CA GLU A 275 43.99 1.46 -24.07
C GLU A 275 44.15 -0.01 -23.65
N THR A 276 44.96 -0.75 -24.41
CA THR A 276 45.35 -2.12 -24.05
C THR A 276 46.67 -2.07 -23.30
N SER A 277 46.82 -2.86 -22.24
CA SER A 277 48.03 -2.87 -21.42
C SER A 277 49.30 -3.15 -22.23
N ALA A 278 50.38 -2.44 -21.91
CA ALA A 278 51.72 -2.75 -22.40
C ALA A 278 52.31 -3.96 -21.65
N SER A 279 53.23 -4.67 -22.30
CA SER A 279 53.96 -5.77 -21.67
C SER A 279 54.81 -5.26 -20.50
N LYS A 280 54.73 -5.94 -19.35
CA LYS A 280 55.51 -5.66 -18.14
C LYS A 280 56.27 -6.92 -17.72
N THR A 281 57.54 -6.79 -17.37
CA THR A 281 58.31 -7.90 -16.80
C THR A 281 57.75 -8.27 -15.44
N ARG A 282 57.29 -9.52 -15.28
CA ARG A 282 56.77 -10.05 -14.00
C ARG A 282 57.27 -11.46 -13.76
N ASP A 283 57.26 -11.88 -12.50
CA ASP A 283 57.36 -13.30 -12.13
C ASP A 283 56.03 -13.96 -12.48
N ALA A 284 56.00 -14.72 -13.58
CA ALA A 284 54.79 -15.21 -14.20
C ALA A 284 54.79 -16.74 -14.31
N VAL A 285 53.57 -17.28 -14.36
CA VAL A 285 53.29 -18.69 -14.56
C VAL A 285 52.53 -18.83 -15.87
N PHE A 286 52.95 -19.80 -16.68
CA PHE A 286 52.38 -20.11 -17.98
C PHE A 286 51.82 -21.52 -18.00
N LEU A 287 50.77 -21.70 -18.79
CA LEU A 287 50.20 -23.00 -19.13
C LEU A 287 50.15 -23.06 -20.66
N ASN A 288 50.69 -24.12 -21.26
CA ASN A 288 50.74 -24.30 -22.72
C ASN A 288 51.29 -23.08 -23.49
N GLY A 289 52.32 -22.40 -22.96
CA GLY A 289 52.95 -21.24 -23.58
C GLY A 289 52.18 -19.92 -23.44
N GLU A 290 51.02 -19.92 -22.80
CA GLU A 290 50.19 -18.73 -22.58
C GLU A 290 50.23 -18.30 -21.10
N PRO A 291 50.21 -16.98 -20.80
CA PRO A 291 50.21 -16.51 -19.42
C PRO A 291 48.97 -17.01 -18.67
N LEU A 292 49.20 -17.66 -17.53
CA LEU A 292 48.16 -18.13 -16.62
C LEU A 292 47.95 -17.15 -15.47
N GLY A 293 49.04 -16.62 -14.91
CA GLY A 293 48.98 -15.74 -13.75
C GLY A 293 50.35 -15.26 -13.31
N VAL A 294 50.40 -14.63 -12.13
CA VAL A 294 51.64 -14.08 -11.56
C VAL A 294 51.91 -14.57 -10.14
N LEU A 295 53.19 -14.59 -9.79
CA LEU A 295 53.67 -14.88 -8.45
C LEU A 295 53.79 -13.59 -7.65
N HIS A 296 53.15 -13.55 -6.48
CA HIS A 296 53.19 -12.38 -5.61
C HIS A 296 53.99 -12.62 -4.34
N PHE A 297 53.79 -13.76 -3.67
CA PHE A 297 54.39 -14.00 -2.36
C PHE A 297 55.88 -14.28 -2.46
N LYS A 298 56.65 -13.63 -1.59
CA LYS A 298 58.11 -13.80 -1.53
C LYS A 298 58.50 -15.27 -1.29
N LYS A 299 57.79 -15.96 -0.38
CA LYS A 299 58.04 -17.37 -0.05
C LYS A 299 57.97 -18.27 -1.30
N ASP A 300 56.94 -18.08 -2.13
CA ASP A 300 56.71 -18.87 -3.34
C ASP A 300 57.83 -18.63 -4.37
N LYS A 301 58.19 -17.35 -4.55
CA LYS A 301 59.29 -16.94 -5.46
C LYS A 301 60.63 -17.53 -5.03
N ASP A 302 60.92 -17.48 -3.74
CA ASP A 302 62.19 -17.96 -3.20
C ASP A 302 62.27 -19.49 -3.27
N ALA A 303 61.17 -20.20 -2.99
CA ALA A 303 61.10 -21.66 -3.16
C ALA A 303 61.32 -22.09 -4.61
N LEU A 304 60.67 -21.42 -5.58
CA LEU A 304 60.88 -21.71 -7.01
C LEU A 304 62.30 -21.35 -7.50
N ARG A 305 62.95 -20.34 -6.92
CA ARG A 305 64.36 -20.03 -7.21
C ARG A 305 65.29 -21.10 -6.66
N GLN A 306 65.04 -21.60 -5.45
CA GLN A 306 65.82 -22.69 -4.84
C GLN A 306 65.71 -23.98 -5.67
N LEU A 307 64.53 -24.27 -6.23
CA LEU A 307 64.32 -25.38 -7.16
C LEU A 307 64.86 -25.11 -8.58
N GLY A 308 65.38 -23.91 -8.85
CA GLY A 308 65.91 -23.53 -10.17
C GLY A 308 64.85 -23.36 -11.27
N LEU A 309 63.57 -23.23 -10.90
CA LEU A 309 62.44 -23.07 -11.80
C LEU A 309 62.20 -21.60 -12.18
N LEU A 310 62.30 -20.67 -11.24
CA LEU A 310 62.09 -19.24 -11.51
C LEU A 310 63.39 -18.55 -11.98
N LYS A 311 63.51 -18.29 -13.28
CA LYS A 311 64.68 -17.65 -13.92
C LYS A 311 64.31 -16.40 -14.71
N THR A 312 65.21 -15.42 -14.77
CA THR A 312 65.01 -14.20 -15.55
C THR A 312 65.19 -14.46 -17.04
N GLY A 313 64.23 -14.01 -17.85
CA GLY A 313 64.27 -14.10 -19.32
C GLY A 313 64.04 -15.50 -19.90
N LYS A 314 63.77 -16.52 -19.07
CA LYS A 314 63.57 -17.90 -19.50
C LYS A 314 62.41 -18.55 -18.73
N LEU A 315 61.56 -19.26 -19.46
CA LEU A 315 60.54 -20.15 -18.90
C LEU A 315 61.14 -21.53 -18.62
N THR A 316 60.88 -22.06 -17.43
CA THR A 316 61.30 -23.41 -17.02
C THR A 316 60.07 -24.26 -16.71
N PRO A 317 59.86 -25.40 -17.38
CA PRO A 317 58.71 -26.26 -17.13
C PRO A 317 58.90 -27.11 -15.86
N ALA A 318 57.81 -27.41 -15.17
CA ALA A 318 57.72 -28.45 -14.15
C ALA A 318 56.32 -29.04 -14.09
N ASP A 319 56.23 -30.33 -13.78
CA ASP A 319 54.96 -31.00 -13.54
C ASP A 319 54.38 -30.52 -12.21
N ALA A 320 53.09 -30.17 -12.23
CA ALA A 320 52.37 -29.64 -11.10
C ALA A 320 50.94 -30.18 -11.06
N ILE A 321 50.37 -30.21 -9.86
CA ILE A 321 48.94 -30.38 -9.65
C ILE A 321 48.37 -29.00 -9.40
N ILE A 322 47.43 -28.55 -10.24
CA ILE A 322 46.82 -27.22 -10.13
C ILE A 322 45.37 -27.30 -9.65
N GLU A 323 45.03 -26.49 -8.65
CA GLU A 323 43.69 -26.41 -8.07
C GLU A 323 43.28 -24.93 -7.90
N SER A 324 42.10 -24.56 -8.37
CA SER A 324 41.59 -23.20 -8.25
C SER A 324 41.15 -22.88 -6.81
N ASN A 325 41.43 -21.67 -6.34
CA ASN A 325 40.86 -21.16 -5.09
C ASN A 325 39.65 -20.28 -5.41
N PHE A 326 38.56 -20.49 -4.69
CA PHE A 326 37.31 -19.78 -4.94
C PHE A 326 37.00 -18.77 -3.84
N SER A 327 36.76 -17.53 -4.24
CA SER A 327 36.12 -16.51 -3.41
C SER A 327 34.64 -16.33 -3.73
N VAL A 328 34.18 -16.96 -4.83
CA VAL A 328 32.80 -16.97 -5.33
C VAL A 328 32.41 -18.39 -5.71
N ILE A 329 31.22 -18.82 -5.31
CA ILE A 329 30.60 -20.08 -5.70
C ILE A 329 29.28 -19.78 -6.39
N CYS A 330 28.97 -20.50 -7.46
CA CYS A 330 27.62 -20.55 -8.02
C CYS A 330 26.85 -21.71 -7.36
N ALA A 331 25.69 -21.41 -6.78
CA ALA A 331 24.78 -22.44 -6.31
C ALA A 331 23.83 -22.82 -7.44
N GLN A 332 23.94 -24.05 -7.97
CA GLN A 332 23.07 -24.58 -9.01
C GLN A 332 21.82 -25.20 -8.38
N ILE A 333 20.77 -24.39 -8.23
CA ILE A 333 19.51 -24.77 -7.60
C ILE A 333 18.67 -25.60 -8.58
N ASP A 334 18.22 -26.78 -8.14
CA ASP A 334 17.27 -27.60 -8.89
C ASP A 334 15.86 -26.99 -8.80
N PRO A 335 15.32 -26.45 -9.91
CA PRO A 335 14.04 -25.75 -9.90
C PRO A 335 12.87 -26.64 -9.45
N ASN A 336 12.96 -27.97 -9.62
CA ASN A 336 11.90 -28.90 -9.26
C ASN A 336 11.81 -29.16 -7.75
N THR A 337 12.82 -28.73 -7.00
CA THR A 337 12.89 -28.95 -5.55
C THR A 337 12.58 -27.69 -4.75
N VAL A 338 12.36 -26.55 -5.44
CA VAL A 338 12.15 -25.26 -4.79
C VAL A 338 10.81 -25.22 -4.08
N GLU A 339 10.87 -25.01 -2.76
CA GLU A 339 9.72 -24.76 -1.90
C GLU A 339 9.75 -23.30 -1.43
N TYR A 340 8.74 -22.53 -1.81
CA TYR A 340 8.58 -21.16 -1.32
C TYR A 340 7.97 -21.13 0.08
N PRO A 341 8.35 -20.16 0.92
CA PRO A 341 7.77 -20.04 2.25
C PRO A 341 6.28 -19.70 2.17
N GLN A 342 5.48 -20.29 3.05
CA GLN A 342 4.05 -20.00 3.18
C GLN A 342 3.78 -18.53 3.54
N ARG A 343 4.75 -17.86 4.15
CA ARG A 343 4.74 -16.43 4.44
C ARG A 343 5.98 -15.79 3.87
N TRP A 344 5.79 -14.79 3.01
CA TRP A 344 6.88 -14.06 2.40
C TRP A 344 7.35 -12.94 3.32
N THR A 345 8.61 -13.01 3.74
CA THR A 345 9.24 -11.98 4.57
C THR A 345 9.79 -10.88 3.65
N LYS A 346 9.38 -9.63 3.88
CA LYS A 346 9.93 -8.50 3.13
C LYS A 346 11.31 -8.13 3.65
N GLU A 347 12.20 -7.66 2.79
CA GLU A 347 13.60 -7.35 3.16
C GLU A 347 13.72 -6.35 4.31
N PHE A 348 12.96 -5.26 4.31
CA PHE A 348 13.02 -4.31 5.42
C PHE A 348 12.48 -4.90 6.75
N GLN A 349 11.62 -5.93 6.71
CA GLN A 349 11.19 -6.66 7.91
C GLN A 349 12.30 -7.60 8.39
N ALA A 350 13.07 -8.16 7.46
CA ALA A 350 14.21 -9.02 7.75
C ALA A 350 15.45 -8.24 8.23
N PHE A 351 15.64 -7.01 7.77
CA PHE A 351 16.91 -6.27 7.93
C PHE A 351 16.79 -4.89 8.60
N GLY A 352 15.57 -4.38 8.86
CA GLY A 352 15.37 -3.14 9.63
C GLY A 352 15.89 -1.84 9.00
N THR A 353 16.25 -1.83 7.71
CA THR A 353 16.73 -0.63 6.96
C THR A 353 15.77 -0.37 5.78
N GLN A 354 15.39 0.86 5.39
CA GLN A 354 16.13 2.12 5.28
C GLN A 354 15.25 3.38 5.48
N SER A 355 15.91 4.49 5.80
CA SER A 355 15.47 5.87 5.51
C SER A 355 15.75 6.23 4.05
N VAL A 356 14.76 6.83 3.38
CA VAL A 356 14.84 7.39 2.02
C VAL A 356 15.94 8.45 1.92
N ASN A 357 16.77 8.42 0.87
CA ASN A 357 17.79 9.45 0.63
C ASN A 357 17.22 10.67 -0.12
N SER A 358 17.94 11.79 -0.13
CA SER A 358 17.47 13.08 -0.64
C SER A 358 17.11 13.07 -2.13
N GLU A 359 17.85 12.32 -2.96
CA GLU A 359 17.59 12.20 -4.41
C GLU A 359 16.35 11.37 -4.70
N GLN A 360 16.11 10.31 -3.92
CA GLN A 360 14.85 9.56 -3.99
C GLN A 360 13.68 10.47 -3.60
N GLN A 361 13.85 11.38 -2.64
CA GLN A 361 12.80 12.32 -2.23
C GLN A 361 12.43 13.31 -3.35
N GLU A 362 13.42 13.83 -4.07
CA GLU A 362 13.24 14.75 -5.22
C GLU A 362 12.63 14.04 -6.45
N MET A 363 13.02 12.78 -6.68
CA MET A 363 12.38 11.92 -7.68
C MET A 363 10.93 11.57 -7.33
N ILE A 364 10.60 11.46 -6.03
CA ILE A 364 9.22 11.24 -5.61
C ILE A 364 8.37 12.48 -5.87
N GLU A 365 8.86 13.66 -5.53
CA GLU A 365 8.16 14.94 -5.77
C GLU A 365 7.92 15.18 -7.27
N SER A 366 8.92 14.91 -8.12
CA SER A 366 8.78 15.09 -9.58
C SER A 366 7.86 14.06 -10.26
N SER A 367 7.69 12.87 -9.68
CA SER A 367 6.83 11.81 -10.24
C SER A 367 5.35 11.92 -9.87
N ALA A 368 4.99 12.82 -8.95
CA ALA A 368 3.63 12.98 -8.42
C ALA A 368 2.57 13.25 -9.51
N ASN A 369 2.93 14.00 -10.55
CA ASN A 369 2.04 14.31 -11.68
C ASN A 369 1.76 13.08 -12.57
N ILE A 370 2.77 12.23 -12.78
CA ILE A 370 2.63 10.98 -13.56
C ILE A 370 1.77 9.97 -12.77
N LEU A 371 2.04 9.87 -11.47
CA LEU A 371 1.25 9.10 -10.51
C LEU A 371 -0.22 9.51 -10.52
N HIS A 372 -0.52 10.81 -10.58
CA HIS A 372 -1.88 11.32 -10.66
C HIS A 372 -2.59 10.87 -11.94
N HIS A 373 -1.95 11.01 -13.10
CA HIS A 373 -2.54 10.60 -14.38
C HIS A 373 -2.78 9.09 -14.50
N ILE A 374 -1.88 8.26 -13.96
CA ILE A 374 -2.04 6.80 -13.96
C ILE A 374 -3.17 6.37 -13.01
N LYS A 375 -3.39 7.12 -11.91
CA LYS A 375 -4.41 6.81 -10.92
C LYS A 375 -5.78 7.41 -11.25
N GLU A 376 -5.88 8.25 -12.29
CA GLU A 376 -7.13 8.84 -12.75
C GLU A 376 -8.13 7.76 -13.20
N ARG A 377 -9.43 7.96 -12.93
CA ARG A 377 -10.49 7.07 -13.39
C ARG A 377 -11.07 7.52 -14.72
N PRO A 378 -11.43 6.56 -15.59
CA PRO A 378 -12.05 6.90 -16.87
C PRO A 378 -13.37 7.64 -16.64
N THR A 379 -13.62 8.64 -17.48
CA THR A 379 -14.92 9.29 -17.59
C THR A 379 -15.72 8.61 -18.70
N PHE A 380 -16.97 8.25 -18.43
CA PHE A 380 -17.83 7.58 -19.41
C PHE A 380 -19.31 7.90 -19.20
N LEU A 381 -20.08 7.76 -20.29
CA LEU A 381 -21.52 8.00 -20.32
C LEU A 381 -22.29 6.68 -20.32
N PHE A 382 -23.45 6.65 -19.67
CA PHE A 382 -24.34 5.49 -19.69
C PHE A 382 -25.81 5.90 -19.64
N SER A 383 -26.69 5.08 -20.22
CA SER A 383 -28.14 5.28 -20.15
C SER A 383 -28.82 3.91 -20.20
N THR A 384 -28.87 3.25 -19.04
CA THR A 384 -29.54 1.95 -18.88
C THR A 384 -31.05 2.09 -19.15
N GLU A 385 -31.77 0.97 -19.30
CA GLU A 385 -33.23 1.00 -19.48
C GLU A 385 -33.96 1.82 -18.40
N SER A 386 -33.51 1.72 -17.15
CA SER A 386 -34.06 2.50 -16.04
C SER A 386 -33.78 4.00 -16.22
N ASN A 387 -32.59 4.37 -16.66
CA ASN A 387 -32.24 5.77 -16.95
C ASN A 387 -33.11 6.34 -18.08
N LYS A 388 -33.30 5.56 -19.16
CA LYS A 388 -34.15 5.94 -20.29
C LYS A 388 -35.60 6.17 -19.86
N LYS A 389 -36.17 5.27 -19.05
CA LYS A 389 -37.53 5.41 -18.50
C LYS A 389 -37.70 6.64 -17.60
N LEU A 390 -36.63 7.04 -16.91
CA LEU A 390 -36.62 8.20 -16.03
C LEU A 390 -36.23 9.51 -16.74
N GLY A 391 -35.93 9.47 -18.05
CA GLY A 391 -35.53 10.66 -18.82
C GLY A 391 -34.17 11.22 -18.43
N VAL A 392 -33.25 10.37 -17.98
CA VAL A 392 -31.90 10.77 -17.53
C VAL A 392 -30.78 10.03 -18.25
N MET A 393 -29.59 10.62 -18.24
CA MET A 393 -28.33 10.05 -18.70
C MET A 393 -27.32 10.06 -17.56
N GLY A 394 -26.64 8.96 -17.32
CA GLY A 394 -25.57 8.85 -16.34
C GLY A 394 -24.23 9.33 -16.90
N LEU A 395 -23.47 10.02 -16.05
CA LEU A 395 -22.09 10.42 -16.28
C LEU A 395 -21.25 9.97 -15.07
N ALA A 396 -20.35 9.02 -15.28
CA ALA A 396 -19.39 8.60 -14.26
C ALA A 396 -18.05 9.28 -14.53
N VAL A 397 -17.47 9.91 -13.51
CA VAL A 397 -16.20 10.65 -13.59
C VAL A 397 -15.31 10.26 -12.42
N ASP A 398 -14.01 10.55 -12.53
CA ASP A 398 -13.12 10.50 -11.38
C ASP A 398 -13.66 11.37 -10.23
N ASN A 399 -13.74 10.81 -9.01
CA ASN A 399 -14.26 11.54 -7.87
C ASN A 399 -13.43 12.78 -7.50
N GLN A 400 -12.14 12.83 -7.85
CA GLN A 400 -11.28 14.01 -7.68
C GLN A 400 -11.64 15.13 -8.67
N LYS A 401 -12.42 14.84 -9.72
CA LYS A 401 -12.89 15.82 -10.71
C LYS A 401 -14.33 16.26 -10.48
N ALA A 402 -15.01 15.78 -9.43
CA ALA A 402 -16.42 16.07 -9.15
C ALA A 402 -16.70 17.59 -9.17
N ASP A 403 -15.91 18.39 -8.44
CA ASP A 403 -16.09 19.86 -8.40
C ASP A 403 -15.90 20.54 -9.75
N THR A 404 -14.92 20.06 -10.53
CA THR A 404 -14.62 20.59 -11.86
C THR A 404 -15.76 20.28 -12.83
N VAL A 405 -16.27 19.04 -12.78
CA VAL A 405 -17.41 18.58 -13.59
C VAL A 405 -18.68 19.32 -13.20
N THR A 406 -18.96 19.51 -11.92
CA THR A 406 -20.06 20.31 -11.38
C THR A 406 -20.06 21.74 -11.93
N LYS A 407 -18.91 22.42 -11.89
CA LYS A 407 -18.76 23.78 -12.47
C LYS A 407 -19.00 23.78 -13.98
N TRP A 408 -18.47 22.78 -14.67
CA TRP A 408 -18.61 22.68 -16.13
C TRP A 408 -20.05 22.39 -16.56
N LEU A 409 -20.75 21.44 -15.93
CA LEU A 409 -22.14 21.10 -16.22
C LEU A 409 -23.06 22.32 -16.02
N THR A 410 -22.86 23.04 -14.92
CA THR A 410 -23.57 24.29 -14.62
C THR A 410 -23.33 25.36 -15.70
N ALA A 411 -22.08 25.54 -16.14
CA ALA A 411 -21.73 26.47 -17.21
C ALA A 411 -22.36 26.08 -18.57
N GLN A 412 -22.52 24.77 -18.83
CA GLN A 412 -23.20 24.25 -20.02
C GLN A 412 -24.73 24.28 -19.91
N LYS A 413 -25.30 24.77 -18.80
CA LYS A 413 -26.74 24.77 -18.50
C LYS A 413 -27.38 23.38 -18.57
N VAL A 414 -26.61 22.34 -18.26
CA VAL A 414 -27.14 20.98 -18.10
C VAL A 414 -27.70 20.87 -16.69
N GLU A 415 -28.94 20.39 -16.55
CA GLU A 415 -29.49 20.06 -15.23
C GLU A 415 -28.91 18.72 -14.78
N TRP A 416 -28.32 18.71 -13.59
CA TRP A 416 -27.59 17.57 -13.06
C TRP A 416 -27.85 17.39 -11.57
N GLN A 417 -27.67 16.15 -11.12
CA GLN A 417 -27.63 15.81 -9.71
C GLN A 417 -26.58 14.75 -9.46
N GLN A 418 -25.73 14.96 -8.45
CA GLN A 418 -24.78 13.94 -8.02
C GLN A 418 -25.53 12.82 -7.30
N VAL A 419 -25.25 11.57 -7.68
CA VAL A 419 -25.89 10.39 -7.07
C VAL A 419 -25.28 10.15 -5.68
N PRO A 420 -26.10 9.93 -4.63
CA PRO A 420 -25.60 9.60 -3.30
C PRO A 420 -24.74 8.35 -3.29
N ILE A 421 -23.69 8.35 -2.46
CA ILE A 421 -22.72 7.24 -2.37
C ILE A 421 -23.41 5.91 -2.01
N GLU A 422 -24.47 5.96 -1.20
CA GLU A 422 -25.29 4.80 -0.81
C GLU A 422 -25.90 4.05 -2.01
N ASP A 423 -26.17 4.77 -3.10
CA ASP A 423 -26.83 4.23 -4.29
C ASP A 423 -25.83 3.79 -5.37
N VAL A 424 -24.56 4.20 -5.26
CA VAL A 424 -23.47 3.89 -6.19
C VAL A 424 -22.21 3.40 -5.45
N ILE A 425 -22.41 2.50 -4.48
CA ILE A 425 -21.34 1.97 -3.62
C ILE A 425 -20.21 1.37 -4.46
N ARG A 426 -20.55 0.68 -5.56
CA ARG A 426 -19.58 -0.01 -6.41
C ARG A 426 -18.69 0.98 -7.14
N GLU A 427 -19.28 1.98 -7.77
CA GLU A 427 -18.62 3.07 -8.49
C GLU A 427 -17.76 3.89 -7.51
N THR A 428 -18.30 4.18 -6.32
CA THR A 428 -17.57 4.88 -5.26
C THR A 428 -16.34 4.09 -4.81
N GLN A 429 -16.47 2.77 -4.62
CA GLN A 429 -15.34 1.88 -4.35
C GLN A 429 -14.33 1.89 -5.50
N LYS A 430 -14.77 2.07 -6.75
CA LYS A 430 -13.86 2.26 -7.91
C LYS A 430 -13.25 3.66 -7.96
N GLY A 431 -13.60 4.59 -7.07
CA GLY A 431 -13.10 5.97 -7.09
C GLY A 431 -13.81 6.88 -8.09
N LEU A 432 -15.04 6.53 -8.46
CA LEU A 432 -15.89 7.31 -9.36
C LEU A 432 -16.94 8.10 -8.56
N THR A 433 -17.29 9.27 -9.08
CA THR A 433 -18.51 10.00 -8.74
C THR A 433 -19.47 9.91 -9.91
N VAL A 434 -20.74 9.64 -9.63
CA VAL A 434 -21.78 9.48 -10.65
C VAL A 434 -22.71 10.68 -10.61
N PHE A 435 -23.02 11.22 -11.79
CA PHE A 435 -23.99 12.27 -12.01
C PHE A 435 -25.15 11.75 -12.86
N ASN A 436 -26.38 12.08 -12.46
CA ASN A 436 -27.55 11.95 -13.31
C ASN A 436 -27.80 13.29 -14.00
N LEU A 437 -27.80 13.28 -15.33
CA LEU A 437 -28.07 14.41 -16.19
C LEU A 437 -29.51 14.30 -16.72
N VAL A 438 -30.29 15.37 -16.63
CA VAL A 438 -31.64 15.39 -17.22
C VAL A 438 -31.51 15.43 -18.74
N SER A 439 -31.93 14.37 -19.43
CA SER A 439 -31.65 14.20 -20.86
C SER A 439 -32.19 15.34 -21.73
N SER A 440 -33.32 15.94 -21.37
CA SER A 440 -33.91 17.08 -22.08
C SER A 440 -33.15 18.40 -21.89
N SER A 441 -32.31 18.49 -20.85
CA SER A 441 -31.51 19.69 -20.57
C SER A 441 -30.17 19.71 -21.29
N ILE A 442 -29.73 18.58 -21.87
CA ILE A 442 -28.40 18.45 -22.50
C ILE A 442 -28.45 19.07 -23.91
N PRO A 443 -27.71 20.17 -24.18
CA PRO A 443 -27.68 20.75 -25.52
C PRO A 443 -27.06 19.75 -26.53
N PRO A 444 -27.58 19.64 -27.78
CA PRO A 444 -27.08 18.66 -28.76
C PRO A 444 -25.57 18.76 -29.02
N LYS A 445 -25.03 19.98 -29.07
CA LYS A 445 -23.59 20.24 -29.22
C LYS A 445 -22.78 19.76 -28.01
N THR A 446 -23.35 19.86 -26.81
CA THR A 446 -22.72 19.38 -25.57
C THR A 446 -22.70 17.85 -25.57
N LEU A 447 -23.80 17.21 -25.98
CA LEU A 447 -23.85 15.75 -26.09
C LEU A 447 -22.82 15.23 -27.11
N ASP A 448 -22.74 15.83 -28.29
CA ASP A 448 -21.74 15.48 -29.33
C ASP A 448 -20.29 15.65 -28.83
N ASN A 449 -20.01 16.72 -28.08
CA ASN A 449 -18.70 16.91 -27.47
C ASN A 449 -18.37 15.85 -26.42
N MET A 450 -19.35 15.46 -25.59
CA MET A 450 -19.15 14.43 -24.57
C MET A 450 -18.93 13.06 -25.20
N THR A 451 -19.70 12.68 -26.23
CA THR A 451 -19.53 11.39 -26.90
C THR A 451 -18.23 11.31 -27.69
N LYS A 452 -17.78 12.41 -28.32
CA LYS A 452 -16.45 12.49 -28.94
C LYS A 452 -15.31 12.33 -27.95
N LYS A 453 -15.47 12.86 -26.73
CA LYS A 453 -14.41 12.88 -25.71
C LYS A 453 -14.37 11.62 -24.86
N PHE A 454 -15.53 11.04 -24.55
CA PHE A 454 -15.68 9.96 -23.57
C PHE A 454 -16.17 8.64 -24.18
N GLY A 455 -16.41 8.61 -25.49
CA GLY A 455 -16.91 7.45 -26.21
C GLY A 455 -18.43 7.38 -26.27
N ALA A 456 -18.93 6.30 -26.88
CA ALA A 456 -20.36 6.04 -27.02
C ALA A 456 -21.04 5.85 -25.65
N VAL A 457 -22.34 6.15 -25.59
CA VAL A 457 -23.15 5.95 -24.39
C VAL A 457 -23.38 4.46 -24.18
N ILE A 458 -23.03 3.94 -23.01
CA ILE A 458 -23.30 2.53 -22.65
C ILE A 458 -24.79 2.39 -22.37
N GLU A 459 -25.51 1.65 -23.21
CA GLU A 459 -26.98 1.51 -23.10
C GLU A 459 -27.42 0.25 -22.37
N SER A 460 -26.58 -0.80 -22.36
CA SER A 460 -26.88 -2.07 -21.72
C SER A 460 -26.51 -2.05 -20.24
N THR A 461 -27.45 -2.46 -19.38
CA THR A 461 -27.22 -2.62 -17.94
C THR A 461 -26.10 -3.64 -17.66
N LEU A 462 -26.03 -4.72 -18.46
CA LEU A 462 -25.01 -5.75 -18.31
C LEU A 462 -23.62 -5.21 -18.67
N GLU A 463 -23.52 -4.48 -19.79
CA GLU A 463 -22.28 -3.86 -20.24
C GLU A 463 -21.79 -2.80 -19.25
N TYR A 464 -22.70 -1.97 -18.72
CA TYR A 464 -22.40 -1.02 -17.66
C TYR A 464 -21.82 -1.70 -16.42
N GLN A 465 -22.45 -2.77 -15.94
CA GLN A 465 -21.98 -3.51 -14.77
C GLN A 465 -20.63 -4.19 -15.01
N GLN A 466 -20.41 -4.75 -16.20
CA GLN A 466 -19.14 -5.36 -16.60
C GLN A 466 -18.03 -4.31 -16.69
N PHE A 467 -18.32 -3.15 -17.27
CA PHE A 467 -17.37 -2.05 -17.38
C PHE A 467 -16.95 -1.55 -15.99
N VAL A 468 -17.90 -1.27 -15.09
CA VAL A 468 -17.60 -0.86 -13.70
C VAL A 468 -16.85 -1.97 -12.94
N SER A 469 -17.22 -3.25 -13.14
CA SER A 469 -16.51 -4.41 -12.57
C SER A 469 -15.04 -4.45 -12.97
N SER A 470 -14.73 -4.13 -14.22
CA SER A 470 -13.38 -4.20 -14.79
C SER A 470 -12.41 -3.20 -14.18
N LEU A 471 -12.91 -2.10 -13.62
CA LEU A 471 -12.09 -1.07 -13.00
C LEU A 471 -11.51 -1.57 -11.66
N ALA A 472 -10.26 -1.21 -11.37
CA ALA A 472 -9.66 -1.51 -10.08
C ALA A 472 -10.26 -0.63 -8.96
N THR A 473 -10.54 -1.23 -7.80
CA THR A 473 -10.99 -0.51 -6.59
C THR A 473 -9.94 0.53 -6.19
N ARG A 474 -10.38 1.77 -5.92
CA ARG A 474 -9.49 2.86 -5.51
C ARG A 474 -9.13 2.70 -4.02
N PRO A 475 -7.83 2.72 -3.65
CA PRO A 475 -7.43 2.75 -2.24
C PRO A 475 -7.99 3.99 -1.53
N GLN A 476 -8.41 3.86 -0.27
CA GLN A 476 -9.15 4.88 0.49
C GLN A 476 -8.41 6.23 0.70
N PHE A 477 -7.11 6.33 0.40
CA PHE A 477 -6.28 7.49 0.73
C PHE A 477 -5.60 8.11 -0.50
N LEU A 478 -6.39 8.61 -1.46
CA LEU A 478 -5.85 9.43 -2.55
C LEU A 478 -6.50 10.82 -2.51
N LYS A 479 -5.79 11.80 -1.93
CA LYS A 479 -6.06 13.22 -2.19
C LYS A 479 -5.18 13.69 -3.35
N PRO A 480 -5.66 14.63 -4.19
CA PRO A 480 -4.82 15.27 -5.19
C PRO A 480 -3.71 16.10 -4.52
N PRO A 481 -2.60 16.39 -5.23
CA PRO A 481 -1.60 17.34 -4.75
C PRO A 481 -2.27 18.69 -4.48
N GLU A 482 -2.05 19.26 -3.30
CA GLU A 482 -2.39 20.66 -3.07
C GLU A 482 -1.62 21.49 -4.11
N GLN A 483 -2.34 22.26 -4.93
CA GLN A 483 -1.70 23.29 -5.74
C GLN A 483 -0.96 24.21 -4.78
N THR A 484 0.36 24.16 -4.81
CA THR A 484 1.21 25.13 -4.13
C THR A 484 0.75 26.51 -4.56
N ALA A 485 0.19 27.26 -3.61
CA ALA A 485 -0.21 28.64 -3.77
C ALA A 485 1.05 29.49 -4.03
N GLN A 486 1.52 29.51 -5.28
CA GLN A 486 2.57 30.43 -5.75
C GLN A 486 2.09 31.32 -6.91
N SER A 487 0.78 31.35 -7.19
CA SER A 487 0.23 32.22 -8.24
C SER A 487 -1.03 32.93 -7.77
N GLN A 488 -0.93 33.66 -6.65
CA GLN A 488 -1.85 34.75 -6.25
C GLN A 488 -1.29 35.45 -4.99
N LYS A 489 -0.14 36.11 -5.14
CA LYS A 489 0.32 37.14 -4.19
C LYS A 489 0.67 38.39 -4.95
N GLU A 490 -0.35 39.01 -5.53
CA GLU A 490 -0.37 40.45 -5.76
C GLU A 490 -1.84 40.86 -5.92
N GLN A 491 -2.23 41.90 -5.17
CA GLN A 491 -3.58 42.47 -5.04
C GLN A 491 -4.56 41.74 -4.12
N SER A 492 -4.44 42.00 -2.81
CA SER A 492 -5.40 42.82 -2.08
C SER A 492 -5.12 42.77 -0.57
N ARG A 493 -4.52 43.86 -0.04
CA ARG A 493 -4.57 44.20 1.38
C ARG A 493 -5.98 44.73 1.67
N HIS A 494 -6.75 44.06 2.52
CA HIS A 494 -7.42 44.62 3.70
C HIS A 494 -8.50 43.69 4.27
N SER A 495 -8.51 43.64 5.61
CA SER A 495 -9.60 43.23 6.53
C SER A 495 -9.67 41.76 6.98
N THR A 496 -9.19 41.50 8.20
CA THR A 496 -9.36 40.29 9.03
C THR A 496 -10.81 40.15 9.54
N PRO A 497 -11.29 38.94 9.91
CA PRO A 497 -11.22 38.45 11.32
C PRO A 497 -10.67 37.01 11.47
N PRO A 498 -10.35 36.52 12.70
CA PRO A 498 -9.24 35.61 12.95
C PRO A 498 -9.52 34.13 12.59
N GLN A 499 -8.66 33.57 11.75
CA GLN A 499 -8.48 32.12 11.59
C GLN A 499 -7.48 31.63 12.65
N ASP A 500 -7.98 31.06 13.73
CA ASP A 500 -7.12 30.42 14.74
C ASP A 500 -7.75 29.10 15.21
N ILE A 501 -8.06 28.19 14.28
CA ILE A 501 -8.52 26.82 14.61
C ILE A 501 -7.86 25.72 13.74
N GLN A 502 -7.13 26.03 12.66
CA GLN A 502 -6.70 24.99 11.72
C GLN A 502 -5.40 24.22 12.06
N ASN A 503 -4.75 24.48 13.20
CA ASN A 503 -3.56 23.70 13.60
C ASN A 503 -3.54 23.41 15.10
N VAL A 504 -4.30 22.40 15.54
CA VAL A 504 -4.08 21.78 16.84
C VAL A 504 -3.57 20.36 16.64
N ALA A 505 -2.29 20.14 16.94
CA ALA A 505 -1.63 18.84 16.89
C ALA A 505 -2.12 17.88 18.01
N PRO A 506 -1.91 16.55 17.90
CA PRO A 506 -2.52 15.51 18.77
C PRO A 506 -2.18 15.56 20.29
N ARG A 507 -1.39 16.53 20.77
CA ARG A 507 -1.00 16.68 22.19
C ARG A 507 -1.97 17.56 23.03
N ALA A 508 -3.11 17.96 22.47
CA ALA A 508 -3.98 18.98 23.06
C ALA A 508 -5.24 18.46 23.80
N ILE A 509 -5.60 17.18 23.70
CA ILE A 509 -6.74 16.63 24.45
C ILE A 509 -6.36 16.49 25.94
N LYS A 510 -7.15 17.10 26.82
CA LYS A 510 -6.95 17.11 28.28
C LYS A 510 -8.08 16.39 29.00
N GLY A 511 -7.70 15.72 30.10
CA GLY A 511 -8.64 15.06 30.99
C GLY A 511 -9.21 13.73 30.47
N LYS A 512 -10.09 13.13 31.27
CA LYS A 512 -10.88 11.94 30.97
C LYS A 512 -12.09 12.32 30.12
N PRO A 513 -12.51 11.47 29.17
CA PRO A 513 -13.71 11.74 28.38
C PRO A 513 -14.98 11.84 29.24
N ILE A 514 -15.86 12.79 28.89
CA ILE A 514 -17.18 12.94 29.50
C ILE A 514 -18.16 11.97 28.81
N PRO A 515 -18.79 11.03 29.53
CA PRO A 515 -19.84 10.20 28.96
C PRO A 515 -21.10 11.01 28.68
N MET A 516 -21.64 10.88 27.46
CA MET A 516 -22.87 11.46 26.92
C MET A 516 -23.80 10.39 26.37
N ASN A 517 -23.90 9.26 27.08
CA ASN A 517 -24.63 8.05 26.66
C ASN A 517 -26.16 8.15 26.76
N TYR A 518 -26.70 9.28 27.25
CA TYR A 518 -28.12 9.40 27.52
C TYR A 518 -28.92 9.86 26.29
N PRO A 519 -30.17 9.40 26.13
CA PRO A 519 -31.10 9.98 25.18
C PRO A 519 -31.52 11.39 25.64
N LEU A 520 -32.02 12.19 24.69
CA LEU A 520 -32.65 13.47 25.01
C LEU A 520 -33.99 13.21 25.73
N MET A 521 -34.07 13.62 26.99
CA MET A 521 -35.29 13.53 27.80
C MET A 521 -36.30 14.62 27.42
N MET A 522 -37.36 14.21 26.72
CA MET A 522 -38.39 15.14 26.21
C MET A 522 -39.70 15.11 27.02
N HIS A 523 -39.91 14.14 27.91
CA HIS A 523 -41.11 14.04 28.76
C HIS A 523 -42.45 14.17 28.00
N GLY A 524 -42.52 13.54 26.82
CA GLY A 524 -43.71 13.57 25.94
C GLY A 524 -43.85 14.82 25.07
N GLU A 525 -42.93 15.78 25.19
CA GLU A 525 -42.87 16.94 24.30
C GLU A 525 -42.21 16.58 22.95
N PRO A 526 -42.60 17.22 21.84
CA PRO A 526 -41.96 17.00 20.54
C PRO A 526 -40.47 17.34 20.60
N ASN A 527 -39.61 16.45 20.10
CA ASN A 527 -38.18 16.74 19.96
C ASN A 527 -37.96 17.68 18.75
N PRO A 528 -37.47 18.91 18.95
CA PRO A 528 -37.21 19.82 17.83
C PRO A 528 -35.98 19.44 17.01
N LEU A 529 -35.18 18.47 17.47
CA LEU A 529 -33.98 18.00 16.78
C LEU A 529 -34.24 16.68 16.02
N PRO A 530 -33.59 16.47 14.85
CA PRO A 530 -33.64 15.19 14.13
C PRO A 530 -32.79 14.09 14.78
N VAL A 531 -32.26 14.34 15.99
CA VAL A 531 -31.40 13.43 16.75
C VAL A 531 -31.95 13.26 18.16
N ASN A 532 -31.79 12.07 18.74
CA ASN A 532 -32.40 11.70 20.02
C ASN A 532 -31.37 11.37 21.11
N THR A 533 -30.07 11.62 20.89
CA THR A 533 -29.01 11.38 21.89
C THR A 533 -28.27 12.67 22.24
N CYS A 534 -27.75 12.74 23.47
CA CYS A 534 -26.95 13.88 23.92
C CYS A 534 -25.69 14.08 23.06
N ILE A 535 -25.00 13.00 22.68
CA ILE A 535 -23.78 13.07 21.87
C ILE A 535 -24.08 13.54 20.44
N ASP A 536 -25.19 13.11 19.83
CA ASP A 536 -25.56 13.58 18.49
C ASP A 536 -26.05 15.03 18.53
N ALA A 537 -26.71 15.46 19.61
CA ALA A 537 -27.10 16.86 19.78
C ALA A 537 -25.90 17.83 19.82
N MET A 538 -24.71 17.35 20.21
CA MET A 538 -23.45 18.12 20.15
C MET A 538 -22.90 18.24 18.73
N ARG A 539 -23.30 17.37 17.80
CA ARG A 539 -22.77 17.29 16.42
C ARG A 539 -23.48 18.26 15.47
N GLY A 540 -23.45 19.54 15.80
CA GLY A 540 -24.04 20.60 14.97
C GLY A 540 -25.50 20.93 15.26
N TYR A 541 -26.13 20.29 16.25
CA TYR A 541 -27.52 20.55 16.65
C TYR A 541 -27.65 21.44 17.91
N GLY A 542 -26.58 22.17 18.23
CA GLY A 542 -26.59 23.29 19.16
C GLY A 542 -26.53 22.94 20.66
N ARG A 543 -26.26 21.69 21.05
CA ARG A 543 -25.99 21.37 22.47
C ARG A 543 -24.63 21.92 22.89
N THR A 544 -24.62 22.80 23.89
CA THR A 544 -23.43 23.55 24.33
C THR A 544 -23.25 23.54 25.86
N HIS A 545 -23.96 22.65 26.55
CA HIS A 545 -23.89 22.53 28.00
C HIS A 545 -24.08 21.09 28.48
N THR A 546 -23.54 20.82 29.67
CA THR A 546 -23.73 19.56 30.38
C THR A 546 -23.81 19.75 31.90
N THR A 547 -24.81 19.14 32.54
CA THR A 547 -25.01 19.18 34.01
C THR A 547 -24.58 17.88 34.68
N ARG A 548 -23.91 17.98 35.83
CA ARG A 548 -23.44 16.84 36.65
C ARG A 548 -23.70 17.08 38.13
N ALA A 549 -23.83 15.99 38.88
CA ALA A 549 -23.97 16.03 40.34
C ALA A 549 -22.62 16.09 41.09
N TYR A 550 -21.56 16.53 40.41
CA TYR A 550 -20.19 16.64 40.90
C TYR A 550 -19.43 17.67 40.07
N GLU A 551 -18.33 18.20 40.61
CA GLU A 551 -17.50 19.23 39.97
C GLU A 551 -16.76 18.67 38.71
N PRO A 552 -17.07 19.16 37.50
CA PRO A 552 -16.51 18.60 36.26
C PRO A 552 -14.99 18.72 36.12
N TYR A 553 -14.39 19.88 36.41
CA TYR A 553 -12.94 20.07 36.29
C TYR A 553 -12.16 19.09 37.16
N LYS A 554 -12.62 18.90 38.40
CA LYS A 554 -11.99 17.96 39.34
C LYS A 554 -12.19 16.51 38.91
N GLN A 555 -13.38 16.14 38.45
CA GLN A 555 -13.70 14.76 38.09
C GLN A 555 -12.97 14.30 36.82
N TYR A 556 -12.93 15.17 35.80
CA TYR A 556 -12.38 14.83 34.51
C TYR A 556 -10.94 15.30 34.30
N GLY A 557 -10.40 16.18 35.14
CA GLY A 557 -8.99 16.58 35.06
C GLY A 557 -8.67 17.49 33.87
N PHE A 558 -9.61 18.35 33.49
CA PHE A 558 -9.43 19.46 32.53
C PHE A 558 -9.82 20.79 33.18
N LYS A 559 -9.46 21.91 32.56
CA LYS A 559 -9.83 23.28 32.98
C LYS A 559 -10.39 24.10 31.81
N GLU A 560 -10.93 25.27 32.10
CA GLU A 560 -11.42 26.21 31.09
C GLU A 560 -10.37 26.48 29.99
N GLY A 561 -10.81 26.45 28.73
CA GLY A 561 -9.99 26.65 27.54
C GLY A 561 -9.33 25.38 26.98
N ASP A 562 -9.24 24.31 27.77
CA ASP A 562 -8.73 23.02 27.30
C ASP A 562 -9.63 22.42 26.20
N ILE A 563 -9.09 21.50 25.41
CA ILE A 563 -9.89 20.68 24.50
C ILE A 563 -10.06 19.30 25.17
N ALA A 564 -11.28 18.83 25.32
CA ALA A 564 -11.62 17.55 25.94
C ALA A 564 -12.54 16.71 25.04
N LEU A 565 -12.79 15.47 25.43
CA LEU A 565 -13.63 14.54 24.66
C LEU A 565 -14.96 14.26 25.37
N ALA A 566 -16.02 14.19 24.59
CA ALA A 566 -17.30 13.62 24.98
C ALA A 566 -17.50 12.29 24.24
N THR A 567 -18.01 11.26 24.91
CA THR A 567 -18.19 9.92 24.32
C THR A 567 -19.62 9.45 24.46
N GLY A 568 -20.20 8.88 23.40
CA GLY A 568 -21.46 8.17 23.52
C GLY A 568 -21.90 7.43 22.26
N GLY A 569 -22.55 6.27 22.44
CA GLY A 569 -23.04 5.47 21.32
C GLY A 569 -21.95 5.07 20.30
N GLY A 570 -20.71 4.87 20.76
CA GLY A 570 -19.55 4.58 19.91
C GLY A 570 -18.95 5.80 19.18
N LYS A 571 -19.41 7.02 19.49
CA LYS A 571 -18.95 8.27 18.89
C LYS A 571 -18.12 9.06 19.89
N GLU A 572 -17.10 9.76 19.40
CA GLU A 572 -16.29 10.70 20.19
C GLU A 572 -16.38 12.10 19.58
N VAL A 573 -16.65 13.10 20.41
CA VAL A 573 -16.76 14.51 19.99
C VAL A 573 -15.75 15.32 20.78
N ALA A 574 -14.87 16.02 20.07
CA ALA A 574 -13.97 16.98 20.70
C ALA A 574 -14.72 18.29 20.95
N PHE A 575 -14.53 18.87 22.13
CA PHE A 575 -15.11 20.15 22.49
C PHE A 575 -14.10 21.00 23.27
N ARG A 576 -14.23 22.33 23.16
CA ARG A 576 -13.51 23.26 24.03
C ARG A 576 -14.25 23.38 25.35
N VAL A 577 -13.52 23.19 26.45
CA VAL A 577 -14.02 23.27 27.82
C VAL A 577 -14.32 24.74 28.13
N GLY A 578 -15.59 25.06 28.37
CA GLY A 578 -16.02 26.36 28.85
C GLY A 578 -16.06 26.43 30.37
N LYS A 579 -16.59 27.55 30.89
CA LYS A 579 -16.74 27.81 32.32
C LYS A 579 -17.65 26.77 33.00
N GLN A 580 -17.22 26.26 34.15
CA GLN A 580 -18.09 25.51 35.07
C GLN A 580 -18.67 26.42 36.16
N TYR A 581 -19.86 26.10 36.66
CA TYR A 581 -20.50 26.85 37.74
C TYR A 581 -21.44 25.96 38.56
N GLN A 582 -21.68 26.34 39.81
CA GLN A 582 -22.66 25.65 40.66
C GLN A 582 -24.07 26.07 40.28
N ILE A 583 -24.96 25.09 40.13
CA ILE A 583 -26.39 25.30 39.94
C ILE A 583 -27.05 25.10 41.31
N SER A 584 -27.61 26.17 41.87
CA SER A 584 -28.29 26.09 43.17
C SER A 584 -29.67 25.43 43.05
N GLN A 585 -30.21 24.93 44.16
CA GLN A 585 -31.59 24.40 44.18
C GLN A 585 -32.62 25.48 43.85
N GLN A 586 -32.33 26.75 44.12
CA GLN A 586 -33.17 27.88 43.70
C GLN A 586 -33.16 28.05 42.17
N MET A 587 -32.00 27.91 41.52
CA MET A 587 -31.91 27.93 40.06
C MET A 587 -32.62 26.73 39.42
N ILE A 588 -32.55 25.54 40.02
CA ILE A 588 -33.26 24.35 39.53
C ILE A 588 -34.79 24.53 39.60
N ALA A 589 -35.28 25.30 40.58
CA ALA A 589 -36.70 25.61 40.73
C ALA A 589 -37.16 26.81 39.87
N ASP A 590 -36.23 27.59 39.33
CA ASP A 590 -36.52 28.78 38.53
C ASP A 590 -36.92 28.43 37.09
N GLN A 591 -38.09 28.88 36.65
CA GLN A 591 -38.65 28.52 35.35
C GLN A 591 -37.86 29.13 34.17
N GLU A 592 -37.32 30.33 34.35
CA GLU A 592 -36.55 30.99 33.30
C GLU A 592 -35.21 30.26 33.09
N TYR A 593 -34.56 29.88 34.19
CA TYR A 593 -33.35 29.08 34.18
C TYR A 593 -33.58 27.68 33.61
N GLN A 594 -34.71 27.02 33.93
CA GLN A 594 -35.07 25.73 33.32
C GLN A 594 -35.16 25.82 31.79
N GLN A 595 -35.75 26.91 31.28
CA GLN A 595 -35.86 27.12 29.83
C GLN A 595 -34.50 27.43 29.19
N GLN A 596 -33.68 28.25 29.82
CA GLN A 596 -32.31 28.53 29.35
C GLN A 596 -31.46 27.25 29.34
N TRP A 597 -31.55 26.44 30.41
CA TRP A 597 -30.89 25.14 30.50
C TRP A 597 -31.36 24.18 29.40
N ALA A 598 -32.67 24.09 29.17
CA ALA A 598 -33.24 23.28 28.09
C ALA A 598 -32.71 23.70 26.71
N ASN A 599 -32.57 25.00 26.47
CA ASN A 599 -32.03 25.51 25.22
C ASN A 599 -30.56 25.13 25.00
N MET A 600 -29.76 25.05 26.07
CA MET A 600 -28.34 24.68 25.99
C MET A 600 -28.11 23.16 25.97
N GLU A 601 -28.92 22.41 26.71
CA GLU A 601 -28.79 20.95 26.80
C GLU A 601 -29.65 20.20 25.78
N LYS A 602 -30.64 20.84 25.19
CA LYS A 602 -31.59 20.23 24.24
C LYS A 602 -32.47 19.14 24.86
N HIS A 603 -32.61 19.16 26.19
CA HIS A 603 -33.64 18.42 26.92
C HIS A 603 -34.93 19.25 27.02
N SER A 604 -36.04 18.64 27.41
CA SER A 604 -37.20 19.39 27.91
C SER A 604 -36.82 20.12 29.21
N ALA A 605 -37.38 21.32 29.41
CA ALA A 605 -37.20 22.11 30.63
C ALA A 605 -37.56 21.34 31.91
N LYS A 606 -38.50 20.40 31.81
CA LYS A 606 -38.92 19.53 32.93
C LYS A 606 -37.83 18.60 33.43
N ALA A 607 -36.86 18.24 32.58
CA ALA A 607 -35.81 17.30 32.92
C ALA A 607 -34.85 17.83 34.01
N LEU A 608 -34.65 19.15 34.09
CA LEU A 608 -33.71 19.74 35.05
C LEU A 608 -34.14 19.46 36.50
N SER A 609 -35.40 19.73 36.83
CA SER A 609 -35.91 19.52 38.17
C SER A 609 -36.02 18.04 38.51
N GLU A 610 -36.39 17.18 37.57
CA GLU A 610 -36.49 15.73 37.80
C GLU A 610 -35.12 15.10 38.13
N LEU A 611 -34.08 15.49 37.38
CA LEU A 611 -32.76 14.88 37.51
C LEU A 611 -31.97 15.39 38.73
N PHE A 612 -32.17 16.65 39.13
CA PHE A 612 -31.23 17.35 40.02
C PHE A 612 -31.84 17.97 41.28
N SER A 613 -33.17 17.95 41.47
CA SER A 613 -33.78 18.40 42.73
C SER A 613 -33.29 17.55 43.90
N GLY A 614 -32.91 18.22 45.00
CA GLY A 614 -32.43 17.57 46.22
C GLY A 614 -31.01 16.98 46.15
N LYS A 615 -30.28 17.16 45.04
CA LYS A 615 -28.87 16.77 44.94
C LYS A 615 -27.99 17.76 45.72
N PRO A 616 -27.02 17.28 46.53
CA PRO A 616 -26.23 18.13 47.42
C PRO A 616 -25.29 19.08 46.68
N GLN A 617 -24.85 18.70 45.48
CA GLN A 617 -24.06 19.55 44.59
C GLN A 617 -24.48 19.28 43.14
N VAL A 618 -24.73 20.36 42.40
CA VAL A 618 -25.07 20.31 40.98
C VAL A 618 -24.22 21.34 40.27
N TRP A 619 -23.60 20.93 39.18
CA TRP A 619 -22.65 21.74 38.42
C TRP A 619 -23.01 21.73 36.95
N GLY A 620 -23.02 22.92 36.36
CA GLY A 620 -23.10 23.13 34.92
C GLY A 620 -21.71 23.30 34.33
N LEU A 621 -21.50 22.81 33.11
CA LEU A 621 -20.30 23.00 32.32
C LEU A 621 -20.69 23.43 30.90
N HIS A 622 -20.23 24.60 30.48
CA HIS A 622 -20.31 25.01 29.08
C HIS A 622 -19.31 24.23 28.23
N VAL A 623 -19.72 23.87 27.03
CA VAL A 623 -18.90 23.17 26.05
C VAL A 623 -19.11 23.78 24.67
N GLU A 624 -18.03 23.93 23.90
CA GLU A 624 -18.09 24.33 22.49
C GLU A 624 -17.69 23.12 21.64
N PRO A 625 -18.65 22.41 21.02
CA PRO A 625 -18.34 21.29 20.14
C PRO A 625 -17.50 21.75 18.94
N LEU A 626 -16.34 21.11 18.74
CA LEU A 626 -15.39 21.48 17.70
C LEU A 626 -15.46 20.53 16.48
N GLY A 627 -15.87 19.28 16.70
CA GLY A 627 -15.96 18.28 15.63
C GLY A 627 -15.95 16.84 16.16
N ASP A 628 -16.15 15.90 15.24
CA ASP A 628 -15.99 14.47 15.52
C ASP A 628 -14.50 14.18 15.76
N PHE A 629 -14.19 13.51 16.88
CA PHE A 629 -12.84 13.05 17.15
C PHE A 629 -12.68 11.64 16.54
N VAL A 630 -11.97 11.58 15.43
CA VAL A 630 -11.74 10.33 14.69
C VAL A 630 -10.24 10.24 14.42
N ASP A 631 -9.64 9.13 14.82
CA ASP A 631 -8.23 8.82 14.59
C ASP A 631 -7.27 9.96 15.04
N GLY A 632 -7.51 10.51 16.23
CA GLY A 632 -6.64 11.53 16.83
C GLY A 632 -6.80 12.94 16.27
N LYS A 633 -7.79 13.18 15.38
CA LYS A 633 -8.06 14.49 14.77
C LYS A 633 -9.48 14.95 15.04
N ILE A 634 -9.65 16.27 15.14
CA ILE A 634 -10.96 16.91 15.19
C ILE A 634 -11.40 17.16 13.75
N ILE A 635 -12.44 16.45 13.30
CA ILE A 635 -13.09 16.65 12.02
C ILE A 635 -14.28 17.58 12.24
N PRO A 636 -14.25 18.84 11.76
CA PRO A 636 -15.38 19.76 11.91
C PRO A 636 -16.65 19.12 11.37
N PHE A 637 -17.79 19.35 12.04
CA PHE A 637 -19.08 18.88 11.54
C PHE A 637 -19.30 19.47 10.14
N GLY A 638 -19.67 18.63 9.17
CA GLY A 638 -20.00 19.10 7.82
C GLY A 638 -21.06 20.19 7.90
N GLN A 639 -20.88 21.30 7.15
CA GLN A 639 -21.80 22.44 7.19
C GLN A 639 -23.22 22.00 6.80
N ALA A 640 -24.06 21.77 7.81
CA ALA A 640 -25.50 21.82 7.65
C ALA A 640 -25.92 23.28 7.62
N GLN A 641 -26.56 23.69 6.52
CA GLN A 641 -27.30 24.94 6.43
C GLN A 641 -28.30 25.02 7.60
N SER A 642 -28.14 26.00 8.48
CA SER A 642 -28.99 27.21 8.46
C SER A 642 -28.93 27.98 9.77
N GLN A 643 -28.82 29.29 9.61
CA GLN A 643 -29.31 30.28 10.57
C GLN A 643 -30.73 29.91 11.03
N VAL A 644 -30.92 29.81 12.34
CA VAL A 644 -32.24 29.92 12.94
C VAL A 644 -32.47 31.42 13.14
N THR A 645 -33.30 32.02 12.28
CA THR A 645 -34.11 33.17 12.68
C THR A 645 -35.54 32.69 12.65
N SER A 646 -36.08 32.40 13.82
CA SER A 646 -37.49 32.08 14.02
C SER A 646 -38.32 33.35 13.95
N THR A 647 -39.09 33.50 12.89
CA THR A 647 -40.47 33.98 13.02
C THR A 647 -41.35 32.88 12.46
N GLN A 648 -42.36 32.51 13.23
CA GLN A 648 -43.30 31.45 12.98
C GLN A 648 -43.97 31.63 11.62
N GLU A 649 -43.91 30.62 10.75
CA GLU A 649 -45.00 30.28 9.84
C GLU A 649 -44.83 28.84 9.35
N VAL A 650 -45.94 28.12 9.33
CA VAL A 650 -46.08 26.71 8.96
C VAL A 650 -45.52 26.49 7.55
N GLN A 651 -44.44 25.71 7.39
CA GLN A 651 -43.93 25.34 6.07
C GLN A 651 -43.69 23.83 5.94
N ASN A 652 -44.47 23.26 5.01
CA ASN A 652 -44.37 21.92 4.45
C ASN A 652 -42.93 21.51 4.17
N SER A 653 -42.53 20.31 4.63
CA SER A 653 -41.40 19.58 4.06
C SER A 653 -41.71 19.28 2.59
N SER A 654 -41.09 20.01 1.66
CA SER A 654 -41.29 19.79 0.23
C SER A 654 -40.67 18.46 -0.17
N VAL A 655 -41.50 17.48 -0.49
CA VAL A 655 -41.10 16.21 -1.12
C VAL A 655 -40.32 16.53 -2.40
N THR A 656 -39.19 15.86 -2.63
CA THR A 656 -38.32 16.03 -3.81
C THR A 656 -38.48 14.87 -4.80
N ILE A 657 -37.96 15.03 -6.02
CA ILE A 657 -37.93 13.94 -7.02
C ILE A 657 -37.11 12.74 -6.51
N ASP A 658 -36.10 12.98 -5.67
CA ASP A 658 -35.30 11.92 -5.08
C ASP A 658 -36.05 11.13 -4.01
N ASP A 659 -36.92 11.78 -3.24
CA ASP A 659 -37.80 11.06 -2.30
C ASP A 659 -38.69 10.05 -3.05
N LEU A 660 -39.17 10.40 -4.25
CA LEU A 660 -39.94 9.51 -5.12
C LEU A 660 -39.11 8.35 -5.69
N ARG A 661 -37.83 8.60 -6.00
CA ARG A 661 -36.91 7.55 -6.46
C ARG A 661 -36.54 6.59 -5.34
N GLN A 662 -36.28 7.12 -4.15
CA GLN A 662 -36.05 6.32 -2.95
C GLN A 662 -37.28 5.48 -2.61
N TRP A 663 -38.48 6.03 -2.76
CA TRP A 663 -39.72 5.29 -2.59
C TRP A 663 -39.85 4.14 -3.60
N TYR A 664 -39.63 4.40 -4.89
CA TYR A 664 -39.67 3.35 -5.92
C TYR A 664 -38.64 2.25 -5.66
N SER A 665 -37.42 2.62 -5.28
CA SER A 665 -36.34 1.68 -4.93
C SER A 665 -36.70 0.85 -3.70
N ALA A 666 -37.30 1.48 -2.69
CA ALA A 666 -37.76 0.78 -1.50
C ALA A 666 -38.83 -0.26 -1.83
N VAL A 667 -39.78 0.11 -2.67
CA VAL A 667 -40.89 -0.75 -3.10
C VAL A 667 -40.42 -1.93 -3.96
N ASP A 668 -39.41 -1.75 -4.82
CA ASP A 668 -38.81 -2.85 -5.57
C ASP A 668 -38.05 -3.84 -4.67
N LYS A 669 -37.34 -3.34 -3.65
CA LYS A 669 -36.67 -4.18 -2.64
C LYS A 669 -37.67 -4.91 -1.75
N LEU A 670 -38.80 -4.27 -1.44
CA LEU A 670 -39.92 -4.86 -0.70
C LEU A 670 -40.74 -5.87 -1.53
N GLY A 671 -40.40 -6.09 -2.80
CA GLY A 671 -41.07 -7.09 -3.65
C GLY A 671 -42.51 -6.77 -3.99
N LYS A 672 -42.91 -5.49 -3.94
CA LYS A 672 -44.29 -5.09 -4.23
C LYS A 672 -44.63 -5.32 -5.71
N PRO A 673 -45.90 -5.60 -6.06
CA PRO A 673 -46.31 -5.89 -7.44
C PRO A 673 -45.99 -4.77 -8.42
N GLU A 674 -45.76 -5.11 -9.70
CA GLU A 674 -45.46 -4.14 -10.76
C GLU A 674 -46.55 -3.08 -10.91
N ALA A 675 -47.83 -3.44 -10.72
CA ALA A 675 -48.94 -2.50 -10.71
C ALA A 675 -48.78 -1.39 -9.64
N TYR A 676 -48.23 -1.72 -8.46
CA TYR A 676 -47.97 -0.75 -7.40
C TYR A 676 -46.81 0.19 -7.79
N LYS A 677 -45.75 -0.37 -8.39
CA LYS A 677 -44.61 0.40 -8.92
C LYS A 677 -45.04 1.37 -10.04
N GLN A 678 -45.94 0.95 -10.92
CA GLN A 678 -46.53 1.84 -11.94
C GLN A 678 -47.36 2.97 -11.31
N GLY A 679 -48.09 2.71 -10.23
CA GLY A 679 -48.77 3.75 -9.48
C GLY A 679 -47.83 4.84 -8.93
N ILE A 680 -46.62 4.46 -8.49
CA ILE A 680 -45.58 5.43 -8.06
C ILE A 680 -45.09 6.27 -9.25
N VAL A 681 -44.98 5.69 -10.45
CA VAL A 681 -44.60 6.41 -11.66
C VAL A 681 -45.68 7.43 -12.05
N GLU A 682 -46.96 7.07 -11.96
CA GLU A 682 -48.09 7.99 -12.18
C GLU A 682 -48.12 9.14 -11.16
N VAL A 683 -47.85 8.82 -9.88
CA VAL A 683 -47.70 9.81 -8.82
C VAL A 683 -46.52 10.74 -9.10
N ALA A 684 -45.39 10.22 -9.56
CA ALA A 684 -44.23 11.02 -9.92
C ALA A 684 -44.47 11.91 -11.14
N ASN A 685 -45.24 11.44 -12.13
CA ASN A 685 -45.64 12.25 -13.27
C ASN A 685 -46.60 13.38 -12.87
N SER A 686 -47.54 13.10 -11.96
CA SER A 686 -48.45 14.10 -11.40
C SER A 686 -47.69 15.14 -10.58
N PHE A 687 -46.71 14.70 -9.78
CA PHE A 687 -45.82 15.55 -8.99
C PHE A 687 -44.99 16.51 -9.87
N LYS A 688 -44.50 16.06 -11.03
CA LYS A 688 -43.78 16.92 -12.00
C LYS A 688 -44.64 18.08 -12.53
N THR A 689 -45.95 17.90 -12.58
CA THR A 689 -46.89 18.95 -13.02
C THR A 689 -47.43 19.82 -11.89
N SER A 690 -47.65 19.26 -10.70
CA SER A 690 -48.30 19.97 -9.57
C SER A 690 -47.33 20.48 -8.50
N GLY A 691 -46.11 19.94 -8.42
CA GLY A 691 -45.14 20.21 -7.36
C GLY A 691 -45.54 19.68 -5.97
N GLN A 692 -46.61 18.90 -5.84
CA GLN A 692 -47.13 18.40 -4.57
C GLN A 692 -47.61 16.94 -4.66
N LEU A 693 -47.34 16.15 -3.61
CA LEU A 693 -47.89 14.80 -3.44
C LEU A 693 -49.28 14.84 -2.80
N SER A 694 -50.12 13.85 -3.11
CA SER A 694 -51.35 13.63 -2.37
C SER A 694 -51.05 13.11 -0.94
N PRO A 695 -51.90 13.39 0.06
CA PRO A 695 -51.72 12.86 1.42
C PRO A 695 -51.55 11.33 1.46
N GLN A 696 -52.29 10.62 0.59
CA GLN A 696 -52.20 9.16 0.44
C GLN A 696 -50.85 8.71 -0.09
N ALA A 697 -50.26 9.43 -1.05
CA ALA A 697 -48.93 9.13 -1.58
C ALA A 697 -47.83 9.40 -0.55
N THR A 698 -47.95 10.48 0.23
CA THR A 698 -46.99 10.79 1.31
C THR A 698 -47.02 9.73 2.41
N GLU A 699 -48.21 9.28 2.81
CA GLU A 699 -48.37 8.22 3.81
C GLU A 699 -47.83 6.88 3.31
N ALA A 700 -48.14 6.50 2.07
CA ALA A 700 -47.62 5.29 1.45
C ALA A 700 -46.09 5.30 1.34
N MET A 701 -45.51 6.43 0.93
CA MET A 701 -44.06 6.62 0.86
C MET A 701 -43.38 6.48 2.23
N SER A 702 -43.93 7.13 3.26
CA SER A 702 -43.40 7.03 4.62
C SER A 702 -43.48 5.59 5.14
N LYS A 703 -44.58 4.89 4.85
CA LYS A 703 -44.79 3.51 5.29
C LYS A 703 -43.84 2.53 4.61
N ASP A 704 -43.68 2.60 3.29
CA ASP A 704 -42.76 1.70 2.57
C ASP A 704 -41.30 1.95 2.97
N LYS A 705 -40.93 3.20 3.30
CA LYS A 705 -39.61 3.51 3.85
C LYS A 705 -39.39 2.85 5.22
N GLN A 706 -40.36 2.95 6.12
CA GLN A 706 -40.32 2.30 7.44
C GLN A 706 -40.26 0.77 7.33
N ASP A 707 -41.05 0.18 6.42
CA ASP A 707 -41.05 -1.27 6.18
C ASP A 707 -39.67 -1.74 5.69
N LEU A 708 -39.03 -1.00 4.77
CA LEU A 708 -37.69 -1.34 4.29
C LEU A 708 -36.62 -1.19 5.38
N GLU A 709 -36.70 -0.14 6.21
CA GLU A 709 -35.79 0.08 7.33
C GLU A 709 -35.87 -1.09 8.34
N ALA A 710 -37.08 -1.53 8.69
CA ALA A 710 -37.30 -2.67 9.57
C ALA A 710 -36.70 -3.97 9.01
N VAL A 711 -36.95 -4.27 7.74
CA VAL A 711 -36.40 -5.47 7.06
C VAL A 711 -34.87 -5.39 6.96
N SER A 712 -34.32 -4.23 6.63
CA SER A 712 -32.87 -4.02 6.50
C SER A 712 -32.17 -4.21 7.85
N ARG A 713 -32.75 -3.66 8.92
CA ARG A 713 -32.24 -3.80 10.28
C ARG A 713 -32.28 -5.26 10.75
N LEU A 714 -33.40 -5.95 10.54
CA LEU A 714 -33.54 -7.36 10.88
C LEU A 714 -32.50 -8.22 10.13
N THR A 715 -32.31 -7.97 8.83
CA THR A 715 -31.34 -8.67 7.98
C THR A 715 -29.91 -8.49 8.50
N GLN A 716 -29.53 -7.27 8.88
CA GLN A 716 -28.22 -6.96 9.45
C GLN A 716 -27.96 -7.76 10.74
N ILE A 717 -28.95 -7.78 11.65
CA ILE A 717 -28.82 -8.51 12.90
C ILE A 717 -28.77 -10.02 12.63
N ALA A 718 -29.62 -10.53 11.76
CA ALA A 718 -29.67 -11.94 11.39
C ALA A 718 -28.32 -12.43 10.84
N GLN A 719 -27.70 -11.68 9.92
CA GLN A 719 -26.37 -12.00 9.42
C GLN A 719 -25.31 -12.01 10.53
N LYS A 720 -25.35 -11.04 11.44
CA LYS A 720 -24.43 -10.97 12.59
C LYS A 720 -24.61 -12.15 13.55
N VAL A 721 -25.84 -12.51 13.86
CA VAL A 721 -26.19 -13.73 14.63
C VAL A 721 -25.66 -14.98 13.91
N GLY A 722 -25.86 -15.04 12.60
CA GLY A 722 -25.34 -16.08 11.73
C GLY A 722 -23.83 -16.26 11.75
N MET A 723 -23.07 -15.17 11.73
CA MET A 723 -21.61 -15.22 11.78
C MET A 723 -21.06 -15.73 13.12
N VAL A 724 -21.78 -15.49 14.22
CA VAL A 724 -21.29 -15.82 15.57
C VAL A 724 -21.80 -17.19 16.05
N TRP A 725 -23.03 -17.54 15.72
CA TRP A 725 -23.68 -18.78 16.21
C TRP A 725 -24.11 -19.75 15.10
N GLY A 726 -23.87 -19.41 13.83
CA GLY A 726 -24.29 -20.23 12.70
C GLY A 726 -23.37 -21.40 12.42
N GLN A 727 -23.96 -22.45 11.85
CA GLN A 727 -23.28 -23.62 11.33
C GLN A 727 -23.26 -23.53 9.79
N PRO A 728 -22.07 -23.46 9.16
CA PRO A 728 -21.99 -23.44 7.70
C PRO A 728 -22.35 -24.81 7.13
N ALA A 729 -23.08 -24.81 6.02
CA ALA A 729 -23.44 -25.99 5.25
C ALA A 729 -22.65 -26.05 3.92
N PRO A 730 -22.49 -27.25 3.32
CA PRO A 730 -21.71 -27.43 2.08
C PRO A 730 -22.24 -26.67 0.86
N ASP A 731 -23.51 -26.28 0.87
CA ASP A 731 -24.20 -25.52 -0.18
C ASP A 731 -24.00 -23.99 -0.08
N GLY A 732 -23.15 -23.54 0.86
CA GLY A 732 -22.85 -22.13 1.09
C GLY A 732 -23.88 -21.40 1.95
N PHE A 733 -24.91 -22.08 2.45
CA PHE A 733 -25.80 -21.52 3.46
C PHE A 733 -25.20 -21.63 4.86
N THR A 734 -25.55 -20.70 5.72
CA THR A 734 -25.30 -20.77 7.16
C THR A 734 -26.62 -20.86 7.88
N PHE A 735 -26.74 -21.85 8.77
CA PHE A 735 -27.95 -22.12 9.53
C PHE A 735 -27.76 -21.78 11.01
N VAL A 736 -28.73 -21.10 11.60
CA VAL A 736 -28.83 -20.88 13.04
C VAL A 736 -30.12 -21.51 13.52
N ASN A 737 -30.00 -22.53 14.35
CA ASN A 737 -31.14 -23.15 15.02
C ASN A 737 -31.42 -22.39 16.33
N GLY A 738 -32.35 -21.44 16.28
CA GLY A 738 -32.73 -20.67 17.47
C GLY A 738 -33.80 -21.38 18.31
N LYS A 739 -34.11 -20.81 19.48
CA LYS A 739 -35.19 -21.32 20.36
C LYS A 739 -36.58 -21.02 19.81
N THR A 740 -36.73 -19.86 19.18
CA THR A 740 -38.03 -19.34 18.69
C THR A 740 -38.05 -19.23 17.17
N TYR A 741 -36.92 -18.84 16.59
CA TYR A 741 -36.77 -18.67 15.14
C TYR A 741 -35.55 -19.44 14.62
N ASP A 742 -35.70 -20.05 13.46
CA ASP A 742 -34.63 -20.61 12.66
C ASP A 742 -34.26 -19.62 11.55
N LEU A 743 -32.96 -19.47 11.34
CA LEU A 743 -32.41 -18.58 10.33
C LEU A 743 -31.54 -19.38 9.37
N SER A 744 -31.73 -19.16 8.07
CA SER A 744 -30.78 -19.56 7.04
C SER A 744 -30.40 -18.34 6.22
N PHE A 745 -29.13 -18.23 5.83
CA PHE A 745 -28.71 -17.19 4.90
C PHE A 745 -27.51 -17.62 4.07
N ASN A 746 -27.42 -17.06 2.87
CA ASN A 746 -26.26 -17.17 1.99
C ASN A 746 -25.84 -15.75 1.59
N ALA A 747 -24.68 -15.32 2.09
CA ALA A 747 -24.19 -13.96 1.88
C ALA A 747 -23.82 -13.66 0.41
N GLN A 748 -23.43 -14.69 -0.37
CA GLN A 748 -23.04 -14.53 -1.77
C GLN A 748 -24.27 -14.32 -2.67
N THR A 749 -25.31 -15.13 -2.47
CA THR A 749 -26.55 -15.04 -3.27
C THR A 749 -27.55 -14.04 -2.70
N LYS A 750 -27.27 -13.44 -1.53
CA LYS A 750 -28.17 -12.54 -0.79
C LYS A 750 -29.52 -13.20 -0.47
N ASN A 751 -29.52 -14.52 -0.27
CA ASN A 751 -30.70 -15.25 0.16
C ASN A 751 -30.75 -15.28 1.69
N LEU A 752 -31.93 -15.09 2.27
CA LEU A 752 -32.15 -15.19 3.71
C LEU A 752 -33.57 -15.71 3.97
N ALA A 753 -33.71 -16.70 4.84
CA ALA A 753 -35.01 -17.12 5.34
C ALA A 753 -35.02 -17.12 6.86
N LEU A 754 -36.04 -16.50 7.44
CA LEU A 754 -36.34 -16.50 8.85
C LEU A 754 -37.69 -17.18 9.06
N ALA A 755 -37.70 -18.28 9.79
CA ALA A 755 -38.91 -19.04 10.09
C ALA A 755 -39.10 -19.18 11.60
N HIS A 756 -40.33 -19.08 12.07
CA HIS A 756 -40.68 -19.42 13.44
C HIS A 756 -40.76 -20.94 13.60
N LYS A 757 -40.51 -21.46 14.80
CA LYS A 757 -40.48 -22.91 15.09
C LYS A 757 -41.80 -23.65 14.83
N ASN A 758 -42.90 -22.93 14.71
CA ASN A 758 -44.21 -23.49 14.34
C ASN A 758 -44.35 -23.72 12.80
N GLY A 759 -43.33 -23.40 12.01
CA GLY A 759 -43.32 -23.54 10.56
C GLY A 759 -43.69 -22.26 9.79
N ASP A 760 -44.05 -21.17 10.48
CA ASP A 760 -44.38 -19.91 9.81
C ASP A 760 -43.13 -19.18 9.31
N VAL A 761 -43.03 -18.95 8.00
CA VAL A 761 -41.98 -18.10 7.42
C VAL A 761 -42.30 -16.62 7.68
N ILE A 762 -41.39 -15.94 8.37
CA ILE A 762 -41.51 -14.55 8.83
C ILE A 762 -40.88 -13.58 7.84
N LEU A 763 -39.69 -13.90 7.34
CA LEU A 763 -39.00 -13.13 6.30
C LEU A 763 -38.37 -14.10 5.31
N SER A 764 -38.54 -13.85 4.01
CA SER A 764 -37.80 -14.53 2.96
C SER A 764 -37.25 -13.50 1.97
N LEU A 765 -35.95 -13.58 1.72
CA LEU A 765 -35.21 -12.79 0.73
C LEU A 765 -34.63 -13.74 -0.31
N GLU A 766 -34.86 -13.43 -1.58
CA GLU A 766 -34.23 -14.10 -2.71
C GLU A 766 -33.51 -13.06 -3.57
N ALA A 767 -32.22 -13.27 -3.83
CA ALA A 767 -31.36 -12.30 -4.52
C ALA A 767 -31.43 -10.87 -3.93
N GLY A 768 -31.67 -10.75 -2.62
CA GLY A 768 -31.84 -9.48 -1.92
C GLY A 768 -33.20 -8.79 -2.10
N LYS A 769 -34.20 -9.47 -2.68
CA LYS A 769 -35.58 -9.00 -2.80
C LYS A 769 -36.50 -9.74 -1.84
N VAL A 770 -37.38 -9.01 -1.16
CA VAL A 770 -38.38 -9.58 -0.25
C VAL A 770 -39.41 -10.40 -1.03
N GLN A 771 -39.56 -11.67 -0.64
CA GLN A 771 -40.62 -12.57 -1.13
C GLN A 771 -41.75 -12.69 -0.11
N ILE A 772 -41.39 -12.74 1.18
CA ILE A 772 -42.33 -12.81 2.31
C ILE A 772 -41.88 -11.79 3.34
N ASN A 773 -42.77 -10.91 3.80
CA ASN A 773 -42.52 -10.00 4.91
C ASN A 773 -43.70 -10.03 5.89
N LYS A 774 -43.48 -10.70 7.02
CA LYS A 774 -44.35 -10.70 8.22
C LYS A 774 -43.59 -10.15 9.43
N VAL A 775 -42.58 -9.30 9.19
CA VAL A 775 -41.77 -8.72 10.27
C VAL A 775 -42.64 -7.77 11.07
N THR A 776 -42.81 -8.08 12.36
CA THR A 776 -43.50 -7.21 13.32
C THR A 776 -42.47 -6.53 14.22
N SER A 777 -42.88 -5.48 14.93
CA SER A 777 -42.03 -4.84 15.94
C SER A 777 -41.57 -5.81 17.03
N GLU A 778 -42.37 -6.84 17.35
CA GLU A 778 -42.01 -7.89 18.31
C GLU A 778 -40.89 -8.81 17.78
N VAL A 779 -40.96 -9.20 16.50
CA VAL A 779 -39.88 -9.96 15.83
C VAL A 779 -38.60 -9.13 15.84
N LEU A 780 -38.67 -7.86 15.46
CA LEU A 780 -37.52 -6.97 15.43
C LEU A 780 -36.90 -6.79 16.83
N GLN A 781 -37.72 -6.58 17.85
CA GLN A 781 -37.25 -6.46 19.24
C GLN A 781 -36.58 -7.75 19.72
N THR A 782 -37.09 -8.92 19.33
CA THR A 782 -36.47 -10.22 19.65
C THR A 782 -35.06 -10.31 19.07
N PHE A 783 -34.88 -9.87 17.82
CA PHE A 783 -33.57 -9.84 17.17
C PHE A 783 -32.64 -8.78 17.78
N GLU A 784 -33.12 -7.60 18.16
CA GLU A 784 -32.30 -6.60 18.88
C GLU A 784 -31.79 -7.12 20.23
N ASN A 785 -32.62 -7.88 20.94
CA ASN A 785 -32.19 -8.56 22.16
C ASN A 785 -31.10 -9.60 21.86
N ALA A 786 -31.25 -10.38 20.78
CA ALA A 786 -30.21 -11.33 20.33
C ALA A 786 -28.91 -10.60 19.92
N ASN A 787 -29.00 -9.47 19.23
CA ASN A 787 -27.87 -8.63 18.83
C ASN A 787 -27.03 -8.21 20.06
N THR A 788 -27.71 -7.78 21.12
CA THR A 788 -27.07 -7.41 22.39
C THR A 788 -26.33 -8.59 23.04
N GLN A 789 -26.88 -9.80 22.92
CA GLN A 789 -26.23 -11.01 23.44
C GLN A 789 -25.03 -11.44 22.58
N VAL A 790 -25.10 -11.25 21.26
CA VAL A 790 -23.96 -11.45 20.35
C VAL A 790 -22.82 -10.51 20.73
N ASP A 791 -23.11 -9.24 20.99
CA ASP A 791 -22.09 -8.26 21.41
C ASP A 791 -21.41 -8.64 22.73
N LYS A 792 -22.18 -9.16 23.70
CA LYS A 792 -21.62 -9.69 24.95
C LYS A 792 -20.72 -10.90 24.71
N ALA A 793 -21.14 -11.85 23.87
CA ALA A 793 -20.35 -13.04 23.56
C ALA A 793 -19.03 -12.70 22.86
N LEU A 794 -19.05 -11.73 21.93
CA LEU A 794 -17.84 -11.24 21.25
C LEU A 794 -16.90 -10.50 22.22
N ALA A 795 -17.43 -9.73 23.17
CA ALA A 795 -16.64 -9.07 24.20
C ALA A 795 -15.94 -10.08 25.13
N GLN A 796 -16.65 -11.11 25.59
CA GLN A 796 -16.10 -12.16 26.46
C GLN A 796 -15.02 -13.00 25.77
N LYS A 797 -15.21 -13.33 24.48
CA LYS A 797 -14.17 -14.04 23.70
C LYS A 797 -12.90 -13.20 23.57
N LYS A 798 -13.05 -11.89 23.45
CA LYS A 798 -11.92 -10.94 23.37
C LYS A 798 -11.17 -10.81 24.69
N GLU A 799 -11.84 -10.96 25.84
CA GLU A 799 -11.19 -11.03 27.15
C GLU A 799 -10.44 -12.35 27.36
N GLN A 800 -11.02 -13.49 26.96
CA GLN A 800 -10.34 -14.80 27.01
C GLN A 800 -9.12 -14.91 26.08
N ASP A 801 -9.20 -14.34 24.88
CA ASP A 801 -8.05 -14.32 23.94
C ASP A 801 -6.90 -13.43 24.45
N VAL A 802 -7.18 -12.43 25.30
CA VAL A 802 -6.17 -11.60 25.96
C VAL A 802 -5.55 -12.31 27.17
N GLU A 803 -6.33 -13.10 27.91
CA GLU A 803 -5.86 -13.87 29.08
C GLU A 803 -5.05 -15.13 28.70
N LEU A 804 -5.26 -15.68 27.49
CA LEU A 804 -4.43 -16.74 26.90
C LEU A 804 -3.11 -16.23 26.27
N GLN A 805 -2.97 -14.90 26.10
CA GLN A 805 -1.77 -14.25 25.57
C GLN A 805 -0.93 -13.54 26.66
N SER A 806 -1.39 -13.53 27.91
CA SER A 806 -0.63 -13.15 29.11
C SER A 806 -0.14 -14.39 29.85
#